data_AF-A0A674E7A7-F1
#
_entry.id   AF-A0A674E7A7-F1
#
_cell.length_a   1.000
_cell.length_b   1.000
_cell.length_c   1.000
_cell.angle_alpha   90.00
_cell.angle_beta   90.00
_cell.angle_gamma   90.00
#
_symmetry.space_group_name_H-M   'P 1'
#
loop_
_entity.id
_entity.type
_entity.pdbx_description
1 polymer ?
#
loop_
_entity_poly.entity_id
_entity_poly.type
_entity_poly.pdbx_seq_one_letter_code
_entity_poly.pdbx_strand_id
1 'polypeptide(L)'
;MWTDIRKLLLFHLLALKLHSSKGAEAEECEDGQFQCNNKRCIPTIWRCDDDDDCSDNSDEENCARKTCAPAEFACANGQCVPGRWRCDGEPECPDGSDEADATCSKQTCPPEKFDCGGSTNKCVSMSWRCDGERDCENGSDEEDCAAGDQFQCANRKCLAPVYVCDGDDDCDDGSDELKCSSRHSPTTTCGPHEFRCNTSECVPVMWNCDGDPDCPDGSDEWPERCGSEGSPSRRKMNCTVEEFRCANGECVRLAWKCDGDPDCKDKSDEADCPLLTCRPDEFQCGDGSCIHGTKQCNKVHDCPDQSDESGCVNGRKACEGPLKFLCKNGECIDSAKVCDNVKDCKDRSDEPKKECGLNECTLNNGGCSHICLDRPIGYECQCPTGYQLLDKRTCGDIDECESPNACSQICINYKGDFKCECYQGYEMDPVTKTCKAEGKSPYLMFTNRHEIRRVDPVKKDYSQVLATQKNAVALDIDVANNRLFWCDRFHRNIYSALIPEASVTSQQVTLVDSGSLLSPEGLALDWVQHNLYWTDSGHKTVSVASAYDGLKRRVLVDTELSEPRAIALDPQHGFMYWSDWGTRAKIEKAGMNGVDRQVLVSDNIEWPNGITLDVANRRLYWVDSKLHLISSVDLNGAHRRTHLSSSERLGHPYALAVFEDRIYWTDREREAVYSANRLTGQDVSTLAEHLNDPHDIVVFHPLRQPQGPDSCNLGSEANGGCEYLCLKAPQITEHSPKYTCACPTGQDLGPDMRGCVPGESVCQWVAINGGRKRGMGLFVPIVATVVFGLLCTGVYLVWRNYRVNSTKSMNFDNPVYRKTTGEGEEDEIHIGRTDSGMSGQHGHHPYPVGVGSIRDHAVPIHHTKLTF
;
A
#
# COMPACT_ATOMS: atom_id res chain seq x y z
N MET A 1 40.65 17.74 -41.60
CA MET A 1 39.27 18.10 -41.18
C MET A 1 38.70 19.34 -41.89
N TRP A 2 39.19 19.75 -43.06
CA TRP A 2 38.64 20.90 -43.85
C TRP A 2 38.41 20.57 -45.34
N THR A 3 38.47 19.28 -45.69
CA THR A 3 38.47 18.77 -47.08
C THR A 3 37.27 17.89 -47.43
N ASP A 4 36.60 17.26 -46.46
CA ASP A 4 35.44 16.38 -46.70
C ASP A 4 34.09 17.12 -46.64
N ILE A 5 34.00 18.23 -45.92
CA ILE A 5 32.79 19.08 -45.85
C ILE A 5 32.39 19.61 -47.24
N ARG A 6 33.37 19.85 -48.14
CA ARG A 6 33.11 20.26 -49.54
C ARG A 6 32.59 19.13 -50.44
N LYS A 7 32.69 17.86 -50.07
CA LYS A 7 32.17 16.73 -50.87
C LYS A 7 30.72 16.37 -50.53
N LEU A 8 30.33 16.47 -49.26
CA LEU A 8 28.95 16.26 -48.82
C LEU A 8 27.98 17.34 -49.35
N LEU A 9 28.38 18.61 -49.33
CA LEU A 9 27.55 19.71 -49.85
C LEU A 9 27.26 19.62 -51.36
N LEU A 10 28.16 19.04 -52.17
CA LEU A 10 27.91 18.83 -53.60
C LEU A 10 26.96 17.65 -53.90
N PHE A 11 26.89 16.64 -53.03
CA PHE A 11 26.00 15.49 -53.24
C PHE A 11 24.52 15.83 -52.94
N HIS A 12 24.25 16.69 -51.95
CA HIS A 12 22.88 17.11 -51.63
C HIS A 12 22.27 18.06 -52.69
N LEU A 13 23.08 18.92 -53.32
CA LEU A 13 22.60 19.84 -54.36
C LEU A 13 22.29 19.17 -55.72
N LEU A 14 22.69 17.90 -55.91
CA LEU A 14 22.41 17.12 -57.12
C LEU A 14 21.24 16.13 -56.98
N ALA A 15 20.79 15.85 -55.76
CA ALA A 15 19.60 15.00 -55.52
C ALA A 15 18.26 15.75 -55.72
N LEU A 16 18.27 17.09 -55.68
CA LEU A 16 17.07 17.94 -55.79
C LEU A 16 16.61 18.21 -57.24
N LYS A 17 17.15 17.50 -58.23
CA LYS A 17 16.82 17.73 -59.66
C LYS A 17 16.84 16.47 -60.51
N LEU A 18 16.09 15.43 -60.14
CA LEU A 18 15.67 14.34 -61.04
C LEU A 18 14.58 13.49 -60.37
N HIS A 19 13.30 13.86 -60.57
CA HIS A 19 12.18 12.97 -60.93
C HIS A 19 10.89 13.79 -61.03
N SER A 20 10.54 14.21 -62.25
CA SER A 20 9.16 14.55 -62.62
C SER A 20 8.83 13.74 -63.86
N SER A 21 7.96 12.74 -63.70
CA SER A 21 7.09 12.09 -64.70
C SER A 21 6.73 10.67 -64.28
N LYS A 22 5.53 10.52 -63.69
CA LYS A 22 4.67 9.34 -63.85
C LYS A 22 3.22 9.79 -63.73
N GLY A 23 2.32 9.03 -64.36
CA GLY A 23 0.98 9.50 -64.74
C GLY A 23 0.01 9.65 -63.56
N ALA A 24 -1.06 10.39 -63.81
CA ALA A 24 -2.16 10.55 -62.89
C ALA A 24 -3.04 9.28 -62.83
N GLU A 25 -3.28 8.81 -61.62
CA GLU A 25 -4.54 8.15 -61.23
C GLU A 25 -5.22 9.08 -60.20
N ALA A 26 -6.54 9.01 -60.10
CA ALA A 26 -7.32 10.03 -59.40
C ALA A 26 -7.24 9.89 -57.87
N GLU A 27 -6.87 10.96 -57.18
CA GLU A 27 -7.10 11.09 -55.74
C GLU A 27 -8.58 11.38 -55.49
N GLU A 28 -9.25 10.48 -54.78
CA GLU A 28 -10.49 10.76 -54.06
C GLU A 28 -10.14 11.56 -52.79
N CYS A 29 -11.02 12.46 -52.33
CA CYS A 29 -10.76 13.26 -51.13
C CYS A 29 -10.63 12.36 -49.88
N GLU A 30 -9.80 12.77 -48.91
CA GLU A 30 -9.60 12.01 -47.67
C GLU A 30 -10.87 11.98 -46.80
N ASP A 31 -10.96 11.00 -45.90
CA ASP A 31 -12.13 10.81 -45.02
C ASP A 31 -12.36 12.05 -44.13
N GLY A 32 -13.55 12.65 -44.21
CA GLY A 32 -13.86 13.96 -43.63
C GLY A 32 -13.75 15.17 -44.57
N GLN A 33 -13.51 14.97 -45.87
CA GLN A 33 -13.53 16.03 -46.89
C GLN A 33 -14.65 15.83 -47.93
N PHE A 34 -15.35 16.91 -48.28
CA PHE A 34 -16.33 16.98 -49.36
C PHE A 34 -15.66 17.39 -50.67
N GLN A 35 -16.04 16.73 -51.77
CA GLN A 35 -15.52 17.04 -53.11
C GLN A 35 -16.49 17.96 -53.88
N CYS A 36 -16.04 19.18 -54.14
CA CYS A 36 -16.71 20.15 -55.01
C CYS A 36 -16.79 19.67 -56.47
N ASN A 37 -17.72 20.19 -57.28
CA ASN A 37 -17.85 19.79 -58.69
C ASN A 37 -16.59 20.13 -59.52
N ASN A 38 -15.86 21.19 -59.15
CA ASN A 38 -14.54 21.54 -59.70
C ASN A 38 -13.38 20.62 -59.25
N LYS A 39 -13.66 19.57 -58.46
CA LYS A 39 -12.72 18.60 -57.87
C LYS A 39 -11.82 19.13 -56.74
N ARG A 40 -12.09 20.31 -56.20
CA ARG A 40 -11.49 20.78 -54.94
C ARG A 40 -12.07 19.97 -53.78
N CYS A 41 -11.22 19.64 -52.80
CA CYS A 41 -11.67 19.06 -51.53
C CYS A 41 -11.76 20.19 -50.49
N ILE A 42 -12.87 20.24 -49.75
CA ILE A 42 -13.07 21.13 -48.59
C ILE A 42 -13.48 20.28 -47.37
N PRO A 43 -13.31 20.76 -46.12
CA PRO A 43 -13.78 20.02 -44.94
C PRO A 43 -15.30 19.76 -45.00
N THR A 44 -15.79 18.59 -44.57
CA THR A 44 -17.26 18.31 -44.59
C THR A 44 -18.10 19.21 -43.67
N ILE A 45 -17.46 20.04 -42.83
CA ILE A 45 -18.12 21.06 -42.01
C ILE A 45 -18.45 22.33 -42.82
N TRP A 46 -17.71 22.61 -43.90
CA TRP A 46 -17.93 23.70 -44.87
C TRP A 46 -18.88 23.23 -45.98
N ARG A 47 -20.02 22.71 -45.57
CA ARG A 47 -21.03 22.19 -46.50
C ARG A 47 -22.41 22.46 -45.92
N CYS A 48 -23.22 23.18 -46.67
CA CYS A 48 -24.50 23.70 -46.21
C CYS A 48 -24.33 24.73 -45.08
N ASP A 49 -23.32 25.60 -45.11
CA ASP A 49 -23.07 26.68 -44.14
C ASP A 49 -23.27 28.11 -44.67
N ASP A 50 -23.96 28.27 -45.80
CA ASP A 50 -24.36 29.54 -46.45
C ASP A 50 -23.19 30.38 -47.04
N ASP A 51 -21.96 29.85 -47.07
CA ASP A 51 -20.76 30.44 -47.70
C ASP A 51 -20.27 29.58 -48.90
N ASP A 52 -19.71 30.20 -49.95
CA ASP A 52 -19.19 29.52 -51.17
C ASP A 52 -17.70 29.17 -51.04
N ASP A 53 -17.39 28.14 -50.24
CA ASP A 53 -16.03 27.64 -50.01
C ASP A 53 -15.48 26.81 -51.18
N CYS A 54 -16.36 26.13 -51.90
CA CYS A 54 -16.06 25.42 -53.14
C CYS A 54 -15.66 26.39 -54.27
N SER A 55 -16.06 27.66 -54.21
CA SER A 55 -15.91 28.68 -55.27
C SER A 55 -16.63 28.35 -56.59
N ASP A 56 -17.53 27.38 -56.53
CA ASP A 56 -18.48 26.98 -57.58
C ASP A 56 -19.87 26.64 -57.00
N ASN A 57 -20.11 26.97 -55.72
CA ASN A 57 -21.36 26.81 -54.97
C ASN A 57 -21.87 25.35 -54.86
N SER A 58 -21.01 24.34 -55.06
CA SER A 58 -21.38 22.91 -55.00
C SER A 58 -21.61 22.36 -53.59
N ASP A 59 -21.02 23.01 -52.60
CA ASP A 59 -21.21 22.85 -51.16
C ASP A 59 -22.63 23.16 -50.73
N GLU A 60 -23.18 24.28 -51.21
CA GLU A 60 -24.51 24.77 -50.87
C GLU A 60 -25.63 24.18 -51.76
N GLU A 61 -25.29 23.33 -52.74
CA GLU A 61 -26.31 22.63 -53.53
C GLU A 61 -26.93 21.43 -52.79
N ASN A 62 -28.26 21.36 -52.85
CA ASN A 62 -29.08 20.23 -52.40
C ASN A 62 -29.12 19.98 -50.87
N CYS A 63 -28.90 21.03 -50.09
CA CYS A 63 -29.03 21.02 -48.63
C CYS A 63 -30.48 20.78 -48.17
N ALA A 64 -30.69 19.76 -47.34
CA ALA A 64 -32.01 19.48 -46.74
C ALA A 64 -32.32 20.54 -45.66
N ARG A 65 -33.58 21.02 -45.64
CA ARG A 65 -34.06 22.08 -44.73
C ARG A 65 -33.61 21.86 -43.27
N LYS A 66 -32.74 22.74 -42.76
CA LYS A 66 -32.26 22.71 -41.38
C LYS A 66 -33.41 22.92 -40.38
N THR A 67 -33.55 21.99 -39.44
CA THR A 67 -33.85 22.34 -38.05
C THR A 67 -32.53 22.76 -37.39
N CYS A 68 -32.54 23.83 -36.59
CA CYS A 68 -31.34 24.34 -35.91
C CYS A 68 -30.66 23.28 -35.02
N ALA A 69 -29.37 23.46 -34.73
CA ALA A 69 -28.63 22.55 -33.87
C ALA A 69 -29.16 22.58 -32.41
N PRO A 70 -28.93 21.54 -31.59
CA PRO A 70 -29.45 21.49 -30.21
C PRO A 70 -29.00 22.62 -29.27
N ALA A 71 -27.96 23.38 -29.65
CA ALA A 71 -27.42 24.52 -28.91
C ALA A 71 -27.81 25.89 -29.51
N GLU A 72 -28.73 25.93 -30.47
CA GLU A 72 -29.16 27.12 -31.21
C GLU A 72 -30.66 27.40 -31.01
N PHE A 73 -31.02 28.67 -30.92
CA PHE A 73 -32.39 29.15 -30.90
C PHE A 73 -32.85 29.51 -32.33
N ALA A 74 -34.06 29.09 -32.70
CA ALA A 74 -34.66 29.41 -33.99
C ALA A 74 -35.48 30.70 -33.90
N CYS A 75 -35.02 31.77 -34.57
CA CYS A 75 -35.81 32.98 -34.79
C CYS A 75 -37.09 32.66 -35.59
N ALA A 76 -38.15 33.46 -35.44
CA ALA A 76 -39.43 33.18 -36.12
C ALA A 76 -39.34 33.27 -37.66
N ASN A 77 -38.36 34.02 -38.19
CA ASN A 77 -38.02 34.05 -39.61
C ASN A 77 -37.32 32.78 -40.15
N GLY A 78 -36.90 31.85 -39.28
CA GLY A 78 -36.22 30.60 -39.64
C GLY A 78 -34.69 30.64 -39.60
N GLN A 79 -34.06 31.74 -39.16
CA GLN A 79 -32.63 31.79 -38.87
C GLN A 79 -32.31 31.17 -37.50
N CYS A 80 -31.10 30.63 -37.35
CA CYS A 80 -30.61 30.06 -36.10
C CYS A 80 -29.59 31.02 -35.47
N VAL A 81 -29.80 31.42 -34.21
CA VAL A 81 -28.82 32.15 -33.39
C VAL A 81 -28.30 31.23 -32.27
N PRO A 82 -27.08 31.43 -31.75
CA PRO A 82 -26.59 30.66 -30.59
C PRO A 82 -27.57 30.74 -29.42
N GLY A 83 -27.91 29.62 -28.77
CA GLY A 83 -28.95 29.58 -27.72
C GLY A 83 -28.66 30.37 -26.43
N ARG A 84 -27.50 31.03 -26.36
CA ARG A 84 -27.15 32.04 -25.36
C ARG A 84 -27.70 33.45 -25.68
N TRP A 85 -28.01 33.71 -26.95
CA TRP A 85 -28.58 34.93 -27.50
C TRP A 85 -30.11 34.79 -27.53
N ARG A 86 -30.67 34.70 -26.33
CA ARG A 86 -32.08 34.43 -26.08
C ARG A 86 -32.41 34.90 -24.67
N CYS A 87 -33.16 35.97 -24.57
CA CYS A 87 -33.49 36.64 -23.32
C CYS A 87 -32.22 37.18 -22.61
N ASP A 88 -31.16 37.56 -23.35
CA ASP A 88 -29.97 38.27 -22.86
C ASP A 88 -30.04 39.79 -23.02
N GLY A 89 -31.11 40.31 -23.63
CA GLY A 89 -31.53 41.72 -23.55
C GLY A 89 -31.18 42.59 -24.75
N GLU A 90 -30.55 42.03 -25.78
CA GLU A 90 -30.28 42.65 -27.07
C GLU A 90 -30.97 41.83 -28.19
N PRO A 91 -31.44 42.44 -29.29
CA PRO A 91 -32.13 41.72 -30.35
C PRO A 91 -31.17 41.29 -31.47
N GLU A 92 -30.62 40.08 -31.39
CA GLU A 92 -29.78 39.47 -32.43
C GLU A 92 -30.59 38.82 -33.57
N CYS A 93 -31.79 38.30 -33.28
CA CYS A 93 -32.76 37.92 -34.29
C CYS A 93 -33.26 39.19 -35.00
N PRO A 94 -33.22 39.28 -36.35
CA PRO A 94 -33.66 40.48 -37.09
C PRO A 94 -35.15 40.85 -36.92
N ASP A 95 -35.94 39.97 -36.32
CA ASP A 95 -37.35 40.16 -35.97
C ASP A 95 -37.60 40.31 -34.45
N GLY A 96 -36.56 40.26 -33.61
CA GLY A 96 -36.63 40.33 -32.14
C GLY A 96 -37.31 39.13 -31.48
N SER A 97 -37.31 37.95 -32.12
CA SER A 97 -37.97 36.74 -31.59
C SER A 97 -37.32 36.15 -30.34
N ASP A 98 -36.02 36.35 -30.20
CA ASP A 98 -35.17 36.05 -29.05
C ASP A 98 -35.61 36.82 -27.80
N GLU A 99 -35.85 38.12 -27.95
CA GLU A 99 -36.27 39.05 -26.89
C GLU A 99 -37.79 39.28 -26.80
N ALA A 100 -38.58 38.55 -27.60
CA ALA A 100 -40.02 38.68 -27.58
C ALA A 100 -40.59 38.22 -26.23
N ASP A 101 -41.51 39.01 -25.63
CA ASP A 101 -42.15 38.68 -24.35
C ASP A 101 -42.69 37.23 -24.34
N ALA A 102 -43.39 36.81 -25.40
CA ALA A 102 -43.88 35.43 -25.55
C ALA A 102 -42.82 34.32 -25.48
N THR A 103 -41.55 34.64 -25.75
CA THR A 103 -40.37 33.75 -25.63
C THR A 103 -39.77 33.77 -24.21
N CYS A 104 -39.84 34.91 -23.52
CA CYS A 104 -39.15 35.19 -22.26
C CYS A 104 -40.05 35.28 -21.00
N SER A 105 -41.39 35.29 -21.11
CA SER A 105 -42.31 35.47 -19.94
C SER A 105 -42.25 34.38 -18.85
N LYS A 106 -41.36 33.38 -18.95
CA LYS A 106 -41.22 32.26 -17.99
C LYS A 106 -39.79 31.73 -17.83
N GLN A 107 -38.81 32.61 -17.58
CA GLN A 107 -37.54 32.18 -17.00
C GLN A 107 -37.22 32.97 -15.73
N THR A 108 -36.99 32.23 -14.65
CA THR A 108 -36.15 32.66 -13.52
C THR A 108 -34.69 32.69 -13.97
N CYS A 109 -33.88 33.58 -13.39
CA CYS A 109 -32.45 33.69 -13.68
C CYS A 109 -31.71 32.34 -13.53
N PRO A 110 -30.62 32.11 -14.30
CA PRO A 110 -29.73 30.95 -14.09
C PRO A 110 -29.21 30.89 -12.64
N PRO A 111 -28.89 29.70 -12.10
CA PRO A 111 -28.56 29.52 -10.68
C PRO A 111 -27.34 30.31 -10.16
N GLU A 112 -26.53 30.89 -11.05
CA GLU A 112 -25.36 31.72 -10.73
C GLU A 112 -25.65 33.23 -10.81
N LYS A 113 -26.89 33.63 -11.09
CA LYS A 113 -27.33 35.05 -11.18
C LYS A 113 -28.51 35.34 -10.27
N PHE A 114 -28.48 36.50 -9.60
CA PHE A 114 -29.53 37.00 -8.74
C PHE A 114 -30.58 37.78 -9.55
N ASP A 115 -31.86 37.56 -9.26
CA ASP A 115 -32.99 38.23 -9.90
C ASP A 115 -33.33 39.54 -9.17
N CYS A 116 -33.20 40.68 -9.85
CA CYS A 116 -33.53 41.99 -9.30
C CYS A 116 -35.04 42.22 -9.05
N GLY A 117 -35.93 41.29 -9.37
CA GLY A 117 -37.32 41.30 -8.89
C GLY A 117 -38.11 42.56 -9.25
N GLY A 118 -38.31 42.82 -10.53
CA GLY A 118 -39.04 44.00 -11.04
C GLY A 118 -39.72 43.74 -12.38
N SER A 119 -40.36 44.76 -12.95
CA SER A 119 -40.94 44.70 -14.31
C SER A 119 -39.90 44.72 -15.43
N THR A 120 -38.62 44.57 -15.09
CA THR A 120 -37.45 44.42 -15.94
C THR A 120 -36.70 43.19 -15.39
N ASN A 121 -36.68 42.09 -16.16
CA ASN A 121 -36.03 40.83 -15.76
C ASN A 121 -34.48 40.95 -15.80
N LYS A 122 -33.92 41.84 -14.98
CA LYS A 122 -32.47 42.08 -14.91
C LYS A 122 -31.85 41.09 -13.93
N CYS A 123 -31.01 40.19 -14.46
CA CYS A 123 -30.25 39.24 -13.66
C CYS A 123 -28.82 39.78 -13.41
N VAL A 124 -28.49 40.15 -12.17
CA VAL A 124 -27.13 40.52 -11.75
C VAL A 124 -26.32 39.29 -11.31
N SER A 125 -25.00 39.42 -11.14
CA SER A 125 -24.19 38.30 -10.62
C SER A 125 -24.61 37.94 -9.20
N MET A 126 -24.54 36.67 -8.78
CA MET A 126 -24.67 36.31 -7.37
C MET A 126 -23.57 36.91 -6.48
N SER A 127 -22.47 37.41 -7.07
CA SER A 127 -21.45 38.20 -6.38
C SER A 127 -21.85 39.66 -6.14
N TRP A 128 -22.88 40.17 -6.82
CA TRP A 128 -23.41 41.55 -6.69
C TRP A 128 -24.71 41.54 -5.89
N ARG A 129 -24.66 40.84 -4.76
CA ARG A 129 -25.77 40.72 -3.83
C ARG A 129 -25.18 40.85 -2.44
N CYS A 130 -25.55 41.90 -1.71
CA CYS A 130 -24.96 42.26 -0.42
C CYS A 130 -23.45 42.58 -0.54
N ASP A 131 -23.00 43.14 -1.67
CA ASP A 131 -21.61 43.61 -1.85
C ASP A 131 -21.44 45.10 -1.47
N GLY A 132 -22.56 45.80 -1.22
CA GLY A 132 -22.59 47.18 -0.75
C GLY A 132 -22.66 48.23 -1.87
N GLU A 133 -22.61 47.81 -3.14
CA GLU A 133 -22.99 48.66 -4.27
C GLU A 133 -24.48 48.44 -4.63
N ARG A 134 -25.02 49.14 -5.63
CA ARG A 134 -26.46 49.07 -5.95
C ARG A 134 -26.66 48.84 -7.45
N ASP A 135 -26.55 47.59 -7.84
CA ASP A 135 -26.55 47.10 -9.20
C ASP A 135 -27.95 46.79 -9.72
N CYS A 136 -28.89 46.44 -8.84
CA CYS A 136 -30.32 46.44 -9.14
C CYS A 136 -30.89 47.86 -9.03
N GLU A 137 -31.65 48.31 -10.04
CA GLU A 137 -32.21 49.68 -10.06
C GLU A 137 -33.17 49.97 -8.90
N ASN A 138 -33.78 48.93 -8.33
CA ASN A 138 -34.64 49.00 -7.14
C ASN A 138 -33.89 48.80 -5.81
N GLY A 139 -32.60 48.43 -5.83
CA GLY A 139 -31.81 48.12 -4.63
C GLY A 139 -32.15 46.78 -3.94
N SER A 140 -32.80 45.86 -4.65
CA SER A 140 -33.22 44.54 -4.11
C SER A 140 -32.08 43.56 -3.85
N ASP A 141 -30.93 43.79 -4.46
CA ASP A 141 -29.62 43.17 -4.20
C ASP A 141 -29.10 43.46 -2.79
N GLU A 142 -29.43 44.64 -2.25
CA GLU A 142 -29.01 45.14 -0.94
C GLU A 142 -30.12 45.13 0.14
N GLU A 143 -31.32 44.66 -0.20
CA GLU A 143 -32.42 44.49 0.76
C GLU A 143 -32.54 43.03 1.25
N ASP A 144 -32.81 42.86 2.55
CA ASP A 144 -32.90 41.57 3.25
C ASP A 144 -31.62 40.69 3.17
N CYS A 145 -30.46 41.34 3.24
CA CYS A 145 -29.15 40.72 3.48
C CYS A 145 -29.08 40.07 4.88
N ALA A 146 -29.67 38.90 5.01
CA ALA A 146 -29.56 38.07 6.21
C ALA A 146 -28.10 37.65 6.41
N ALA A 147 -27.51 38.03 7.55
CA ALA A 147 -26.11 37.79 7.87
C ALA A 147 -25.77 36.29 7.92
N GLY A 148 -25.20 35.79 6.82
CA GLY A 148 -24.54 34.50 6.71
C GLY A 148 -23.10 34.73 6.25
N ASP A 149 -22.15 34.28 7.07
CA ASP A 149 -20.76 34.00 6.71
C ASP A 149 -19.85 35.19 6.31
N GLN A 150 -20.07 36.39 6.83
CA GLN A 150 -19.06 37.47 6.85
C GLN A 150 -19.03 38.21 8.20
N PHE A 151 -17.85 38.68 8.62
CA PHE A 151 -17.61 39.44 9.85
C PHE A 151 -17.56 40.94 9.54
N GLN A 152 -18.28 41.75 10.31
CA GLN A 152 -18.30 43.21 10.12
C GLN A 152 -17.43 43.91 11.16
N CYS A 153 -16.37 44.57 10.69
CA CYS A 153 -15.49 45.44 11.46
C CYS A 153 -16.27 46.61 12.11
N ALA A 154 -15.73 47.25 13.15
CA ALA A 154 -16.40 48.39 13.79
C ALA A 154 -16.57 49.60 12.85
N ASN A 155 -15.66 49.77 11.88
CA ASN A 155 -15.77 50.72 10.78
C ASN A 155 -16.77 50.33 9.65
N ARG A 156 -17.47 49.19 9.78
CA ARG A 156 -18.44 48.59 8.83
C ARG A 156 -17.86 47.94 7.57
N LYS A 157 -16.53 47.83 7.44
CA LYS A 157 -15.87 46.98 6.45
C LYS A 157 -16.29 45.52 6.72
N CYS A 158 -16.63 44.77 5.66
CA CYS A 158 -16.96 43.36 5.77
C CYS A 158 -15.74 42.53 5.37
N LEU A 159 -15.35 41.59 6.24
CA LEU A 159 -14.26 40.65 6.03
C LEU A 159 -14.82 39.24 5.93
N ALA A 160 -14.22 38.43 5.07
CA ALA A 160 -14.52 36.99 5.03
C ALA A 160 -14.05 36.33 6.34
N PRO A 161 -14.69 35.25 6.84
CA PRO A 161 -14.38 34.66 8.15
C PRO A 161 -12.97 34.05 8.30
N VAL A 162 -12.18 34.04 7.23
CA VAL A 162 -10.76 33.68 7.23
C VAL A 162 -9.86 34.81 7.76
N TYR A 163 -10.25 36.07 7.52
CA TYR A 163 -9.57 37.31 7.93
C TYR A 163 -10.11 37.82 9.27
N VAL A 164 -10.27 36.90 10.22
CA VAL A 164 -10.84 37.15 11.55
C VAL A 164 -10.16 36.20 12.52
N CYS A 165 -9.38 36.71 13.47
CA CYS A 165 -8.58 35.87 14.37
C CYS A 165 -7.48 35.05 13.64
N ASP A 166 -6.92 35.60 12.57
CA ASP A 166 -5.73 35.09 11.88
C ASP A 166 -4.44 35.83 12.28
N GLY A 167 -4.55 36.97 12.98
CA GLY A 167 -3.45 37.65 13.67
C GLY A 167 -2.86 38.86 12.96
N ASP A 168 -3.41 39.24 11.80
CA ASP A 168 -3.12 40.49 11.09
C ASP A 168 -4.29 41.49 11.28
N ASP A 169 -4.05 42.80 11.07
CA ASP A 169 -5.09 43.85 11.21
C ASP A 169 -5.71 44.15 9.84
N ASP A 170 -6.61 43.27 9.40
CA ASP A 170 -7.33 43.38 8.12
C ASP A 170 -8.50 44.37 8.19
N CYS A 171 -8.99 44.70 9.39
CA CYS A 171 -10.00 45.74 9.61
C CYS A 171 -9.44 47.17 9.49
N ASP A 172 -8.11 47.37 9.48
CA ASP A 172 -7.41 48.67 9.67
C ASP A 172 -7.73 49.37 11.02
N ASP A 173 -8.46 48.70 11.92
CA ASP A 173 -8.90 49.19 13.23
C ASP A 173 -8.81 48.15 14.36
N GLY A 174 -8.30 46.94 14.07
CA GLY A 174 -8.12 45.81 14.97
C GLY A 174 -9.41 45.16 15.49
N SER A 175 -10.58 45.45 14.92
CA SER A 175 -11.87 44.90 15.40
C SER A 175 -12.02 43.38 15.22
N ASP A 176 -11.40 42.85 14.18
CA ASP A 176 -11.17 41.43 13.87
C ASP A 176 -10.50 40.70 15.03
N GLU A 177 -9.39 41.25 15.54
CA GLU A 177 -8.56 40.60 16.56
C GLU A 177 -9.06 40.82 18.01
N LEU A 178 -9.94 41.80 18.25
CA LEU A 178 -10.33 42.20 19.61
C LEU A 178 -11.35 41.29 20.33
N LYS A 179 -11.93 40.29 19.66
CA LYS A 179 -12.95 39.38 20.25
C LYS A 179 -12.70 37.89 20.04
N CYS A 180 -11.46 37.52 19.73
CA CYS A 180 -11.04 36.14 19.53
C CYS A 180 -11.09 35.32 20.82
N SER A 181 -12.26 34.73 21.10
CA SER A 181 -12.36 33.63 22.06
C SER A 181 -11.69 32.40 21.44
N SER A 182 -10.75 31.79 22.17
CA SER A 182 -9.75 30.82 21.69
C SER A 182 -10.27 29.45 21.23
N ARG A 183 -11.24 29.43 20.29
CA ARG A 183 -11.88 28.22 19.76
C ARG A 183 -12.19 28.21 18.27
N HIS A 184 -12.11 29.33 17.56
CA HIS A 184 -12.20 29.34 16.10
C HIS A 184 -11.12 30.26 15.52
N SER A 185 -10.08 29.63 14.99
CA SER A 185 -9.10 30.19 14.08
C SER A 185 -8.79 29.06 13.09
N PRO A 186 -8.59 29.33 11.79
CA PRO A 186 -8.17 28.33 10.81
C PRO A 186 -6.68 27.98 10.97
N THR A 187 -6.21 27.82 12.21
CA THR A 187 -5.16 26.85 12.50
C THR A 187 -5.64 25.51 11.97
N THR A 188 -4.97 24.96 10.95
CA THR A 188 -4.95 23.52 10.68
C THR A 188 -4.44 22.85 11.94
N THR A 189 -5.38 22.56 12.83
CA THR A 189 -5.13 21.94 14.11
C THR A 189 -5.02 20.48 13.78
N CYS A 190 -3.76 20.02 13.71
CA CYS A 190 -3.47 18.60 13.78
C CYS A 190 -4.28 17.98 14.94
N GLY A 191 -4.71 16.74 14.78
CA GLY A 191 -5.58 16.05 15.72
C GLY A 191 -5.07 16.09 17.18
N PRO A 192 -5.88 15.74 18.18
CA PRO A 192 -5.51 15.80 19.60
C PRO A 192 -4.30 14.91 19.99
N HIS A 193 -3.75 14.15 19.04
CA HIS A 193 -2.56 13.31 19.15
C HIS A 193 -1.53 13.57 18.04
N GLU A 194 -1.55 14.74 17.39
CA GLU A 194 -0.62 15.13 16.33
C GLU A 194 0.09 16.48 16.62
N PHE A 195 1.41 16.52 16.41
CA PHE A 195 2.28 17.69 16.44
C PHE A 195 2.35 18.35 15.05
N ARG A 196 2.45 19.68 15.02
CA ARG A 196 2.51 20.47 13.78
C ARG A 196 3.94 20.88 13.45
N CYS A 197 4.48 20.32 12.38
CA CYS A 197 5.74 20.75 11.77
C CYS A 197 5.70 22.23 11.38
N ASN A 198 6.85 22.91 11.37
CA ASN A 198 6.94 24.32 11.01
C ASN A 198 6.68 24.54 9.50
N THR A 199 6.84 23.51 8.68
CA THR A 199 6.35 23.38 7.28
C THR A 199 4.83 23.18 7.14
N SER A 200 4.07 23.17 8.23
CA SER A 200 2.61 22.97 8.32
C SER A 200 2.06 21.57 8.03
N GLU A 201 2.93 20.56 7.90
CA GLU A 201 2.55 19.13 7.98
C GLU A 201 2.27 18.71 9.44
N CYS A 202 1.58 17.58 9.62
CA CYS A 202 1.23 17.01 10.92
C CYS A 202 1.85 15.61 11.09
N VAL A 203 2.53 15.37 12.20
CA VAL A 203 3.08 14.06 12.61
C VAL A 203 2.51 13.69 13.98
N PRO A 204 2.44 12.41 14.40
CA PRO A 204 2.00 12.03 15.76
C PRO A 204 2.76 12.77 16.90
N VAL A 205 2.07 13.15 18.00
CA VAL A 205 2.70 13.79 19.18
C VAL A 205 3.77 12.92 19.84
N MET A 206 3.68 11.60 19.67
CA MET A 206 4.69 10.66 20.15
C MET A 206 6.03 10.75 19.41
N TRP A 207 6.06 11.40 18.23
CA TRP A 207 7.25 11.64 17.39
C TRP A 207 7.84 13.05 17.58
N ASN A 208 7.43 13.78 18.64
CA ASN A 208 8.02 15.07 18.97
C ASN A 208 9.16 14.88 19.98
N CYS A 209 10.40 15.19 19.58
CA CYS A 209 11.60 15.11 20.42
C CYS A 209 11.98 13.69 20.83
N ASP A 210 11.83 12.69 19.95
CA ASP A 210 12.21 11.30 20.17
C ASP A 210 13.57 10.91 19.57
N GLY A 211 14.14 11.76 18.70
CA GLY A 211 15.51 11.69 18.20
C GLY A 211 15.64 11.49 16.69
N ASP A 212 14.56 11.18 15.98
CA ASP A 212 14.56 11.08 14.51
C ASP A 212 13.90 12.34 13.90
N PRO A 213 14.44 12.92 12.82
CA PRO A 213 13.84 14.07 12.15
C PRO A 213 12.67 13.62 11.25
N ASP A 214 11.48 13.53 11.84
CA ASP A 214 10.26 13.06 11.20
C ASP A 214 9.55 14.19 10.41
N CYS A 215 9.67 15.45 10.82
CA CYS A 215 9.22 16.57 9.98
C CYS A 215 10.15 16.80 8.77
N PRO A 216 9.65 17.27 7.61
CA PRO A 216 10.49 17.57 6.44
C PRO A 216 11.59 18.64 6.65
N ASP A 217 11.50 19.39 7.74
CA ASP A 217 12.45 20.41 8.21
C ASP A 217 13.10 20.07 9.57
N GLY A 218 12.83 18.88 10.13
CA GLY A 218 13.27 18.44 11.45
C GLY A 218 12.74 19.30 12.62
N SER A 219 11.62 20.00 12.45
CA SER A 219 11.09 20.96 13.44
C SER A 219 10.48 20.35 14.71
N ASP A 220 10.15 19.07 14.65
CA ASP A 220 9.91 18.14 15.75
C ASP A 220 11.14 17.92 16.64
N GLU A 221 12.35 17.94 16.08
CA GLU A 221 13.63 17.77 16.80
C GLU A 221 14.34 19.09 17.11
N TRP A 222 13.71 20.25 16.86
CA TRP A 222 14.36 21.54 17.09
C TRP A 222 14.58 21.83 18.60
N PRO A 223 15.83 22.08 19.05
CA PRO A 223 16.16 22.30 20.46
C PRO A 223 15.42 23.45 21.14
N GLU A 224 14.88 24.40 20.35
CA GLU A 224 14.09 25.53 20.83
C GLU A 224 12.63 25.14 21.14
N ARG A 225 12.03 24.22 20.37
CA ARG A 225 10.68 23.68 20.63
C ARG A 225 10.68 22.55 21.66
N CYS A 226 11.69 21.68 21.60
CA CYS A 226 11.86 20.58 22.56
C CYS A 226 12.16 21.02 24.00
N GLY A 227 12.30 22.34 24.24
CA GLY A 227 12.34 22.92 25.57
C GLY A 227 13.54 22.46 26.38
N SER A 228 14.67 23.17 26.24
CA SER A 228 15.87 22.91 27.04
C SER A 228 15.67 22.99 28.58
N GLU A 229 14.51 23.46 29.06
CA GLU A 229 14.01 23.27 30.42
C GLU A 229 12.51 22.89 30.43
N GLY A 230 12.13 21.71 29.90
CA GLY A 230 10.72 21.31 29.77
C GLY A 230 10.36 19.82 29.96
N SER A 231 11.30 18.89 29.82
CA SER A 231 11.10 17.46 30.08
C SER A 231 12.29 16.87 30.86
N PRO A 232 12.12 15.81 31.66
CA PRO A 232 13.09 15.47 32.70
C PRO A 232 14.31 14.68 32.17
N SER A 233 15.23 15.35 31.45
CA SER A 233 16.66 15.00 31.37
C SER A 233 17.49 16.00 30.54
N ARG A 234 18.02 17.05 31.17
CA ARG A 234 19.28 17.76 30.79
C ARG A 234 19.61 18.87 31.81
N ARG A 235 20.18 18.50 32.97
CA ARG A 235 20.83 19.50 33.83
C ARG A 235 22.22 19.81 33.26
N LYS A 236 22.48 21.07 32.89
CA LYS A 236 23.86 21.58 32.89
C LYS A 236 24.32 21.75 34.33
N MET A 237 24.90 20.69 34.90
CA MET A 237 25.72 20.75 36.10
C MET A 237 27.10 20.19 35.77
N ASN A 238 28.13 20.67 36.47
CA ASN A 238 29.45 20.02 36.42
C ASN A 238 29.28 18.52 36.69
N CYS A 239 30.01 17.68 35.95
CA CYS A 239 29.93 16.22 36.08
C CYS A 239 29.91 15.83 37.57
N THR A 240 28.92 15.01 37.94
CA THR A 240 28.71 14.56 39.31
C THR A 240 29.86 13.64 39.75
N VAL A 241 29.89 13.27 41.03
CA VAL A 241 30.99 12.45 41.61
C VAL A 241 31.09 11.05 40.97
N GLU A 242 30.08 10.65 40.19
CA GLU A 242 29.96 9.36 39.50
C GLU A 242 30.05 9.50 37.96
N GLU A 243 30.56 10.63 37.45
CA GLU A 243 30.70 10.93 36.01
C GLU A 243 32.15 11.34 35.65
N PHE A 244 32.70 10.77 34.57
CA PHE A 244 33.98 11.14 33.99
C PHE A 244 33.80 12.26 32.96
N ARG A 245 34.77 13.18 32.88
CA ARG A 245 34.75 14.29 31.93
C ARG A 245 35.70 14.03 30.76
N CYS A 246 35.15 13.84 29.58
CA CYS A 246 35.87 13.74 28.31
C CYS A 246 36.70 15.03 28.03
N ALA A 247 37.75 14.95 27.21
CA ALA A 247 38.59 16.12 26.92
C ALA A 247 37.85 17.21 26.11
N ASN A 248 36.89 16.82 25.28
CA ASN A 248 35.96 17.69 24.57
C ASN A 248 34.96 18.43 25.50
N GLY A 249 34.87 18.02 26.77
CA GLY A 249 34.02 18.63 27.80
C GLY A 249 32.67 17.95 28.03
N GLU A 250 32.35 16.85 27.35
CA GLU A 250 31.18 16.00 27.64
C GLU A 250 31.39 15.21 28.95
N CYS A 251 30.30 14.84 29.63
CA CYS A 251 30.33 13.99 30.83
C CYS A 251 29.77 12.61 30.47
N VAL A 252 30.58 11.57 30.55
CA VAL A 252 30.15 10.15 30.49
C VAL A 252 30.12 9.59 31.92
N ARG A 253 29.54 8.40 32.16
CA ARG A 253 29.57 7.82 33.52
C ARG A 253 31.00 7.43 33.90
N LEU A 254 31.34 7.42 35.19
CA LEU A 254 32.66 6.96 35.65
C LEU A 254 32.88 5.45 35.41
N ALA A 255 31.79 4.71 35.12
CA ALA A 255 31.83 3.32 34.67
C ALA A 255 32.12 3.19 33.16
N TRP A 256 31.76 4.23 32.37
CA TRP A 256 32.01 4.38 30.93
C TRP A 256 33.38 5.03 30.71
N LYS A 257 34.36 4.44 31.38
CA LYS A 257 35.74 4.87 31.32
C LYS A 257 36.59 3.64 31.57
N CYS A 258 37.25 3.16 30.53
CA CYS A 258 37.96 1.90 30.48
C CYS A 258 37.04 0.66 30.44
N ASP A 259 35.85 0.76 29.83
CA ASP A 259 34.96 -0.36 29.53
C ASP A 259 35.06 -0.88 28.08
N GLY A 260 35.90 -0.24 27.25
CA GLY A 260 36.29 -0.73 25.92
C GLY A 260 35.55 -0.10 24.75
N ASP A 261 34.44 0.60 25.03
CA ASP A 261 33.66 1.32 24.04
C ASP A 261 34.01 2.83 24.05
N PRO A 262 34.08 3.50 22.87
CA PRO A 262 34.37 4.93 22.78
C PRO A 262 33.10 5.77 22.96
N ASP A 263 32.64 5.94 24.19
CA ASP A 263 31.48 6.77 24.58
C ASP A 263 31.77 8.28 24.49
N CYS A 264 33.01 8.70 24.74
CA CYS A 264 33.49 10.04 24.41
C CYS A 264 33.72 10.14 22.88
N LYS A 265 33.13 11.15 22.23
CA LYS A 265 33.33 11.41 20.78
C LYS A 265 34.78 11.62 20.36
N ASP A 266 35.67 11.93 21.30
CA ASP A 266 37.12 12.11 21.10
C ASP A 266 37.96 10.93 21.61
N LYS A 267 37.34 9.87 22.13
CA LYS A 267 37.94 8.65 22.72
C LYS A 267 38.84 8.92 23.95
N SER A 268 38.53 9.96 24.73
CA SER A 268 39.29 10.33 25.95
C SER A 268 39.03 9.46 27.17
N ASP A 269 37.90 8.76 27.20
CA ASP A 269 37.51 7.71 28.12
C ASP A 269 38.45 6.51 28.05
N GLU A 270 38.67 6.00 26.84
CA GLU A 270 39.51 4.82 26.56
C GLU A 270 41.01 5.15 26.44
N ALA A 271 41.38 6.42 26.62
CA ALA A 271 42.76 6.86 26.64
C ALA A 271 43.41 6.67 28.04
N ASP A 272 44.50 5.89 28.07
CA ASP A 272 45.34 5.62 29.25
C ASP A 272 44.64 4.80 30.36
N CYS A 273 44.02 3.70 29.94
CA CYS A 273 43.34 2.73 30.79
C CYS A 273 44.25 1.60 31.28
N PRO A 274 44.32 1.31 32.60
CA PRO A 274 45.01 0.14 33.12
C PRO A 274 44.21 -1.13 32.81
N LEU A 275 44.89 -2.18 32.31
CA LEU A 275 44.28 -3.48 31.98
C LEU A 275 43.46 -4.05 33.15
N LEU A 276 42.13 -3.97 33.05
CA LEU A 276 41.19 -4.51 34.03
C LEU A 276 40.92 -6.00 33.74
N THR A 277 41.56 -6.87 34.52
CA THR A 277 40.95 -8.17 34.87
C THR A 277 39.86 -7.92 35.92
N CYS A 278 38.65 -8.44 35.70
CA CYS A 278 37.53 -8.34 36.64
C CYS A 278 37.89 -8.80 38.05
N ARG A 279 37.14 -8.36 39.06
CA ARG A 279 37.39 -8.79 40.45
C ARG A 279 37.09 -10.30 40.62
N PRO A 280 37.68 -10.98 41.62
CA PRO A 280 37.50 -12.43 41.80
C PRO A 280 36.05 -12.90 42.06
N ASP A 281 35.16 -11.96 42.39
CA ASP A 281 33.73 -12.11 42.63
C ASP A 281 32.84 -11.74 41.41
N GLU A 282 33.45 -11.34 40.29
CA GLU A 282 32.80 -10.94 39.04
C GLU A 282 33.16 -11.91 37.90
N PHE A 283 32.21 -12.17 37.00
CA PHE A 283 32.40 -12.94 35.76
C PHE A 283 32.60 -11.99 34.58
N GLN A 284 33.56 -12.30 33.72
CA GLN A 284 33.84 -11.55 32.50
C GLN A 284 33.06 -12.12 31.31
N CYS A 285 32.19 -11.31 30.71
CA CYS A 285 31.48 -11.58 29.46
C CYS A 285 32.45 -11.71 28.27
N GLY A 286 32.01 -12.32 27.17
CA GLY A 286 32.83 -12.51 25.96
C GLY A 286 33.29 -11.22 25.28
N ASP A 287 32.54 -10.12 25.47
CA ASP A 287 32.88 -8.76 25.02
C ASP A 287 33.92 -8.05 25.91
N GLY A 288 34.15 -8.52 27.14
CA GLY A 288 35.05 -7.92 28.12
C GLY A 288 34.37 -7.37 29.38
N SER A 289 33.03 -7.20 29.38
CA SER A 289 32.24 -6.63 30.48
C SER A 289 32.29 -7.48 31.76
N CYS A 290 32.28 -6.87 32.94
CA CYS A 290 32.24 -7.59 34.22
C CYS A 290 30.82 -7.58 34.82
N ILE A 291 30.20 -8.76 34.99
CA ILE A 291 28.94 -8.93 35.75
C ILE A 291 29.21 -9.60 37.10
N HIS A 292 28.39 -9.33 38.12
CA HIS A 292 28.55 -9.99 39.43
C HIS A 292 28.36 -11.52 39.28
N GLY A 293 29.24 -12.35 39.87
CA GLY A 293 29.30 -13.80 39.60
C GLY A 293 28.04 -14.60 39.93
N THR A 294 27.07 -14.03 40.65
CA THR A 294 25.74 -14.62 40.89
C THR A 294 24.74 -14.44 39.73
N LYS A 295 25.09 -13.64 38.71
CA LYS A 295 24.30 -13.40 37.51
C LYS A 295 24.60 -14.40 36.39
N GLN A 296 25.77 -15.04 36.42
CA GLN A 296 26.09 -16.12 35.50
C GLN A 296 25.16 -17.33 35.72
N CYS A 297 24.58 -17.86 34.64
CA CYS A 297 23.66 -19.00 34.64
C CYS A 297 22.43 -18.83 35.57
N ASN A 298 21.80 -17.66 35.62
CA ASN A 298 20.56 -17.42 36.37
C ASN A 298 19.26 -17.60 35.52
N LYS A 299 19.38 -17.91 34.23
CA LYS A 299 18.35 -17.96 33.17
C LYS A 299 17.83 -16.60 32.69
N VAL A 300 18.61 -15.55 32.86
CA VAL A 300 18.35 -14.19 32.38
C VAL A 300 19.60 -13.74 31.65
N HIS A 301 19.46 -13.14 30.47
CA HIS A 301 20.59 -12.60 29.74
C HIS A 301 21.05 -11.29 30.40
N ASP A 302 22.02 -11.38 31.31
CA ASP A 302 22.68 -10.30 32.02
C ASP A 302 23.97 -9.81 31.30
N CYS A 303 24.60 -10.61 30.42
CA CYS A 303 25.65 -10.12 29.49
C CYS A 303 25.04 -9.61 28.16
N PRO A 304 25.56 -8.53 27.55
CA PRO A 304 25.14 -8.07 26.22
C PRO A 304 25.27 -9.13 25.12
N ASP A 305 26.40 -9.84 25.13
CA ASP A 305 26.73 -10.98 24.24
C ASP A 305 26.02 -12.31 24.63
N GLN A 306 25.15 -12.33 25.64
CA GLN A 306 24.50 -13.55 26.19
C GLN A 306 25.50 -14.62 26.71
N SER A 307 26.78 -14.26 26.80
CA SER A 307 27.90 -15.09 27.26
C SER A 307 27.70 -15.70 28.66
N ASP A 308 26.90 -15.07 29.52
CA ASP A 308 26.55 -15.50 30.87
C ASP A 308 25.58 -16.69 30.96
N GLU A 309 24.71 -16.85 29.96
CA GLU A 309 23.82 -18.01 29.80
C GLU A 309 24.37 -19.05 28.81
N SER A 310 25.41 -18.69 28.06
CA SER A 310 26.13 -19.59 27.17
C SER A 310 26.78 -20.74 27.97
N GLY A 311 26.44 -21.98 27.63
CA GLY A 311 26.99 -23.16 28.32
C GLY A 311 26.43 -23.41 29.73
N CYS A 312 25.21 -22.98 30.04
CA CYS A 312 24.55 -23.24 31.33
C CYS A 312 23.55 -24.41 31.27
N VAL A 313 23.48 -25.24 32.31
CA VAL A 313 22.49 -26.32 32.45
C VAL A 313 21.84 -26.26 33.84
N ASN A 314 20.51 -26.13 33.89
CA ASN A 314 19.72 -26.03 35.12
C ASN A 314 20.17 -24.94 36.12
N GLY A 315 20.61 -23.78 35.61
CA GLY A 315 20.96 -22.62 36.45
C GLY A 315 22.33 -22.73 37.12
N ARG A 316 23.25 -23.49 36.50
CA ARG A 316 24.69 -23.55 36.84
C ARG A 316 25.50 -23.76 35.56
N LYS A 317 26.78 -23.38 35.60
CA LYS A 317 27.73 -23.60 34.51
C LYS A 317 27.79 -25.09 34.17
N ALA A 318 27.56 -25.45 32.91
CA ALA A 318 27.80 -26.80 32.45
C ALA A 318 29.30 -27.10 32.55
N CYS A 319 29.64 -28.37 32.72
CA CYS A 319 31.03 -28.77 32.83
C CYS A 319 31.74 -28.54 31.48
N GLU A 320 32.56 -27.49 31.38
CA GLU A 320 33.15 -27.05 30.10
C GLU A 320 33.98 -28.15 29.41
N GLY A 321 33.46 -28.66 28.29
CA GLY A 321 34.14 -29.60 27.39
C GLY A 321 33.31 -30.86 27.08
N PRO A 322 33.46 -31.45 25.87
CA PRO A 322 32.68 -32.61 25.44
C PRO A 322 32.99 -33.91 26.20
N LEU A 323 33.92 -33.87 27.16
CA LEU A 323 34.40 -35.00 27.96
C LEU A 323 34.13 -34.82 29.46
N LYS A 324 33.17 -33.98 29.87
CA LYS A 324 32.80 -33.82 31.28
C LYS A 324 31.33 -34.13 31.53
N PHE A 325 31.06 -34.80 32.64
CA PHE A 325 29.73 -35.20 33.09
C PHE A 325 29.35 -34.47 34.38
N LEU A 326 28.11 -33.95 34.42
CA LEU A 326 27.55 -33.24 35.56
C LEU A 326 26.82 -34.22 36.50
N CYS A 327 27.41 -34.47 37.65
CA CYS A 327 26.77 -35.19 38.76
C CYS A 327 25.51 -34.43 39.24
N LYS A 328 24.47 -35.13 39.74
CA LYS A 328 23.22 -34.48 40.22
C LYS A 328 23.41 -33.55 41.41
N ASN A 329 24.51 -33.69 42.15
CA ASN A 329 24.91 -32.79 43.23
C ASN A 329 25.60 -31.49 42.74
N GLY A 330 25.87 -31.37 41.44
CA GLY A 330 26.55 -30.22 40.82
C GLY A 330 28.07 -30.34 40.70
N GLU A 331 28.66 -31.51 40.95
CA GLU A 331 30.09 -31.75 40.69
C GLU A 331 30.34 -32.16 39.24
N CYS A 332 31.49 -31.78 38.68
CA CYS A 332 31.92 -32.14 37.33
C CYS A 332 33.00 -33.23 37.39
N ILE A 333 32.73 -34.39 36.78
CA ILE A 333 33.69 -35.48 36.61
C ILE A 333 34.02 -35.66 35.12
N ASP A 334 35.03 -36.47 34.80
CA ASP A 334 35.33 -36.84 33.42
C ASP A 334 34.29 -37.84 32.89
N SER A 335 33.88 -37.70 31.64
CA SER A 335 32.97 -38.62 30.94
C SER A 335 33.46 -40.07 30.91
N ALA A 336 34.78 -40.30 30.92
CA ALA A 336 35.38 -41.63 30.96
C ALA A 336 35.27 -42.31 32.34
N LYS A 337 34.85 -41.56 33.37
CA LYS A 337 34.56 -42.04 34.74
C LYS A 337 33.07 -42.24 35.01
N VAL A 338 32.24 -42.11 33.96
CA VAL A 338 30.82 -42.43 34.05
C VAL A 338 30.67 -43.93 33.79
N CYS A 339 30.01 -44.65 34.70
CA CYS A 339 29.78 -46.09 34.58
C CYS A 339 31.05 -46.98 34.54
N ASP A 340 32.13 -46.57 35.20
CA ASP A 340 33.38 -47.36 35.30
C ASP A 340 33.41 -48.34 36.49
N ASN A 341 32.32 -48.43 37.27
CA ASN A 341 32.16 -49.15 38.55
C ASN A 341 32.92 -48.52 39.74
N VAL A 342 33.32 -47.25 39.63
CA VAL A 342 33.82 -46.41 40.71
C VAL A 342 32.80 -45.32 41.03
N LYS A 343 32.73 -44.93 42.31
CA LYS A 343 31.91 -43.79 42.76
C LYS A 343 32.77 -42.52 42.76
N ASP A 344 32.75 -41.79 41.66
CA ASP A 344 33.41 -40.49 41.48
C ASP A 344 32.48 -39.31 41.84
N CYS A 345 31.17 -39.42 41.59
CA CYS A 345 30.16 -38.48 42.10
C CYS A 345 29.86 -38.78 43.58
N LYS A 346 29.88 -37.77 44.48
CA LYS A 346 29.51 -37.98 45.91
C LYS A 346 28.09 -38.52 46.10
N ASP A 347 27.18 -38.27 45.16
CA ASP A 347 25.79 -38.76 45.16
C ASP A 347 25.56 -40.00 44.27
N ARG A 348 26.63 -40.67 43.81
CA ARG A 348 26.58 -41.89 42.97
C ARG A 348 25.70 -41.75 41.71
N SER A 349 25.68 -40.55 41.13
CA SER A 349 24.87 -40.21 39.94
C SER A 349 25.48 -40.65 38.61
N ASP A 350 26.77 -40.97 38.66
CA ASP A 350 27.65 -41.62 37.68
C ASP A 350 27.43 -43.13 37.54
N GLU A 351 26.85 -43.79 38.56
CA GLU A 351 26.61 -45.24 38.54
C GLU A 351 25.13 -45.65 38.83
N PRO A 352 24.13 -45.20 38.05
CA PRO A 352 22.76 -45.62 38.23
C PRO A 352 22.59 -47.11 37.88
N LYS A 353 22.47 -47.97 38.89
CA LYS A 353 22.39 -49.46 38.81
C LYS A 353 21.46 -50.11 37.76
N LYS A 354 20.62 -49.33 37.06
CA LYS A 354 19.58 -49.80 36.15
C LYS A 354 19.76 -49.32 34.70
N GLU A 355 20.59 -48.31 34.45
CA GLU A 355 20.65 -47.54 33.18
C GLU A 355 22.11 -47.21 32.80
N CYS A 356 23.06 -47.98 33.34
CA CYS A 356 24.49 -47.66 33.37
C CYS A 356 25.28 -48.79 32.71
N GLY A 357 25.99 -48.49 31.62
CA GLY A 357 26.70 -49.50 30.82
C GLY A 357 25.80 -50.56 30.16
N LEU A 358 24.50 -50.26 30.00
CA LEU A 358 23.54 -51.07 29.26
C LEU A 358 23.31 -50.43 27.90
N ASN A 359 23.48 -51.18 26.82
CA ASN A 359 23.14 -50.68 25.49
C ASN A 359 21.65 -50.90 25.19
N GLU A 360 20.80 -49.92 25.53
CA GLU A 360 19.35 -50.03 25.26
C GLU A 360 19.02 -50.05 23.77
N CYS A 361 19.91 -49.51 22.90
CA CYS A 361 19.74 -49.56 21.45
C CYS A 361 19.72 -51.00 20.89
N THR A 362 20.33 -51.98 21.57
CA THR A 362 20.25 -53.40 21.16
C THR A 362 18.84 -53.98 21.25
N LEU A 363 17.96 -53.43 22.09
CA LEU A 363 16.60 -53.93 22.30
C LEU A 363 15.59 -53.02 21.61
N ASN A 364 15.05 -53.48 20.47
CA ASN A 364 14.05 -52.73 19.68
C ASN A 364 14.51 -51.30 19.33
N ASN A 365 15.80 -51.11 19.07
CA ASN A 365 16.42 -49.79 18.77
C ASN A 365 16.19 -48.74 19.88
N GLY A 366 16.09 -49.14 21.16
CA GLY A 366 15.69 -48.24 22.25
C GLY A 366 14.24 -47.74 22.15
N GLY A 367 13.45 -48.26 21.21
CA GLY A 367 12.18 -47.66 20.79
C GLY A 367 12.33 -46.43 19.89
N CYS A 368 13.55 -46.11 19.41
CA CYS A 368 13.81 -45.08 18.42
C CYS A 368 13.38 -45.56 17.03
N SER A 369 12.79 -44.65 16.24
CA SER A 369 12.31 -44.93 14.88
C SER A 369 13.42 -45.07 13.84
N HIS A 370 14.53 -44.33 14.01
CA HIS A 370 15.65 -44.29 13.06
C HIS A 370 16.98 -44.53 13.77
N ILE A 371 17.63 -43.48 14.28
CA ILE A 371 18.96 -43.58 14.90
C ILE A 371 18.79 -43.65 16.42
N CYS A 372 19.44 -44.63 17.05
CA CYS A 372 19.59 -44.72 18.50
C CYS A 372 21.08 -44.54 18.83
N LEU A 373 21.40 -43.54 19.66
CA LEU A 373 22.74 -43.34 20.20
C LEU A 373 22.78 -43.80 21.65
N ASP A 374 23.62 -44.80 21.89
CA ASP A 374 23.96 -45.30 23.21
C ASP A 374 24.82 -44.27 23.95
N ARG A 375 24.46 -43.91 25.19
CA ARG A 375 25.26 -43.06 26.07
C ARG A 375 25.73 -43.89 27.27
N PRO A 376 26.78 -43.46 28.01
CA PRO A 376 27.24 -44.19 29.20
C PRO A 376 26.13 -44.39 30.26
N ILE A 377 25.19 -43.44 30.33
CA ILE A 377 23.93 -43.55 31.09
C ILE A 377 22.76 -43.31 30.12
N GLY A 378 21.96 -44.35 29.89
CA GLY A 378 20.81 -44.35 29.00
C GLY A 378 21.15 -44.16 27.51
N TYR A 379 20.14 -43.84 26.71
CA TYR A 379 20.24 -43.64 25.26
C TYR A 379 19.47 -42.39 24.82
N GLU A 380 19.78 -41.90 23.62
CA GLU A 380 18.96 -40.89 22.94
C GLU A 380 18.60 -41.32 21.53
N CYS A 381 17.45 -40.87 21.04
CA CYS A 381 17.05 -41.05 19.66
C CYS A 381 17.45 -39.81 18.85
N GLN A 382 18.04 -40.03 17.68
CA GLN A 382 18.33 -38.99 16.70
C GLN A 382 17.66 -39.28 15.36
N CYS A 383 17.54 -38.26 14.54
CA CYS A 383 16.95 -38.34 13.21
C CYS A 383 18.02 -38.11 12.12
N PRO A 384 17.89 -38.74 10.95
CA PRO A 384 18.72 -38.39 9.80
C PRO A 384 18.42 -36.96 9.31
N THR A 385 19.31 -36.39 8.50
CA THR A 385 19.09 -35.10 7.83
C THR A 385 17.75 -35.09 7.07
N GLY A 386 17.02 -33.98 7.12
CA GLY A 386 15.65 -33.87 6.58
C GLY A 386 14.54 -34.36 7.52
N TYR A 387 14.88 -34.78 8.75
CA TYR A 387 13.91 -35.29 9.72
C TYR A 387 14.12 -34.70 11.13
N GLN A 388 13.02 -34.45 11.84
CA GLN A 388 12.98 -33.90 13.19
C GLN A 388 12.31 -34.85 14.20
N LEU A 389 12.73 -34.75 15.47
CA LEU A 389 12.30 -35.67 16.53
C LEU A 389 10.97 -35.20 17.15
N LEU A 390 9.88 -35.93 16.89
CA LEU A 390 8.52 -35.59 17.36
C LEU A 390 8.33 -35.96 18.85
N ASP A 391 8.29 -37.26 19.17
CA ASP A 391 7.99 -37.75 20.53
C ASP A 391 9.22 -38.30 21.25
N LYS A 392 10.38 -37.63 21.13
CA LYS A 392 11.71 -38.08 21.61
C LYS A 392 12.17 -39.46 21.09
N ARG A 393 11.45 -40.04 20.12
CA ARG A 393 11.63 -41.41 19.59
C ARG A 393 11.28 -41.53 18.12
N THR A 394 10.16 -40.94 17.73
CA THR A 394 9.65 -40.87 16.36
C THR A 394 10.30 -39.70 15.63
N CYS A 395 10.76 -39.93 14.40
CA CYS A 395 11.21 -38.89 13.49
C CYS A 395 10.09 -38.58 12.50
N GLY A 396 9.64 -37.33 12.51
CA GLY A 396 8.82 -36.75 11.46
C GLY A 396 9.70 -36.18 10.36
N ASP A 397 9.10 -35.99 9.20
CA ASP A 397 9.65 -35.15 8.13
C ASP A 397 9.88 -33.72 8.68
N ILE A 398 10.90 -33.04 8.21
CA ILE A 398 10.93 -31.57 8.24
C ILE A 398 10.23 -31.13 6.97
N ASP A 399 9.25 -30.22 7.06
CA ASP A 399 8.77 -29.53 5.85
C ASP A 399 9.62 -28.29 5.65
N GLU A 400 10.69 -28.38 4.84
CA GLU A 400 11.52 -27.21 4.58
C GLU A 400 10.74 -26.10 3.85
N CYS A 401 9.61 -26.39 3.20
CA CYS A 401 8.81 -25.36 2.54
C CYS A 401 7.96 -24.53 3.51
N GLU A 402 7.80 -24.95 4.77
CA GLU A 402 7.36 -24.05 5.86
C GLU A 402 8.45 -23.03 6.25
N SER A 403 9.72 -23.29 5.93
CA SER A 403 10.81 -22.33 6.13
C SER A 403 10.83 -21.28 5.01
N PRO A 404 10.64 -19.97 5.30
CA PRO A 404 10.63 -18.91 4.28
C PRO A 404 11.97 -18.66 3.57
N ASN A 405 12.99 -19.48 3.86
CA ASN A 405 14.35 -19.39 3.33
C ASN A 405 14.79 -20.61 2.51
N ALA A 406 13.98 -21.66 2.39
CA ALA A 406 14.37 -22.88 1.69
C ALA A 406 14.64 -22.63 0.20
N CYS A 407 13.76 -21.89 -0.49
CA CYS A 407 13.87 -21.64 -1.92
C CYS A 407 13.66 -20.16 -2.26
N SER A 408 14.30 -19.72 -3.35
CA SER A 408 14.12 -18.35 -3.87
C SER A 408 12.76 -18.14 -4.56
N GLN A 409 12.13 -19.20 -5.07
CA GLN A 409 10.83 -19.15 -5.76
C GLN A 409 9.93 -20.33 -5.34
N ILE A 410 9.87 -21.40 -6.14
CA ILE A 410 9.01 -22.56 -5.84
C ILE A 410 9.77 -23.51 -4.92
N CYS A 411 9.12 -23.97 -3.85
CA CYS A 411 9.60 -25.04 -2.97
C CYS A 411 8.68 -26.26 -3.09
N ILE A 412 9.26 -27.45 -3.22
CA ILE A 412 8.56 -28.73 -3.22
C ILE A 412 9.19 -29.61 -2.14
N ASN A 413 8.45 -29.87 -1.07
CA ASN A 413 8.86 -30.77 0.00
C ASN A 413 8.75 -32.24 -0.47
N TYR A 414 9.76 -33.05 -0.18
CA TYR A 414 9.74 -34.50 -0.30
C TYR A 414 10.19 -35.12 1.03
N LYS A 415 9.85 -36.40 1.23
CA LYS A 415 10.11 -37.05 2.49
C LYS A 415 11.62 -37.22 2.79
N GLY A 416 12.20 -36.30 3.55
CA GLY A 416 13.61 -36.22 3.92
C GLY A 416 14.52 -35.36 3.03
N ASP A 417 13.97 -34.60 2.07
CA ASP A 417 14.71 -33.69 1.19
C ASP A 417 13.75 -32.72 0.49
N PHE A 418 14.21 -31.54 0.06
CA PHE A 418 13.35 -30.58 -0.65
C PHE A 418 13.97 -30.14 -1.98
N LYS A 419 13.13 -29.73 -2.93
CA LYS A 419 13.55 -29.28 -4.25
C LYS A 419 13.07 -27.86 -4.51
N CYS A 420 13.98 -27.00 -4.94
CA CYS A 420 13.65 -25.69 -5.48
C CYS A 420 13.41 -25.75 -6.99
N GLU A 421 12.38 -25.06 -7.47
CA GLU A 421 12.08 -24.84 -8.88
C GLU A 421 11.85 -23.35 -9.15
N CYS A 422 11.89 -22.95 -10.43
CA CYS A 422 11.75 -21.57 -10.85
C CYS A 422 10.47 -21.36 -11.67
N TYR A 423 9.87 -20.18 -11.56
CA TYR A 423 8.75 -19.76 -12.38
C TYR A 423 9.16 -19.55 -13.85
N GLN A 424 8.18 -19.55 -14.75
CA GLN A 424 8.42 -19.32 -16.18
C GLN A 424 9.15 -17.98 -16.42
N GLY A 425 10.21 -18.02 -17.24
CA GLY A 425 11.10 -16.88 -17.50
C GLY A 425 12.28 -16.75 -16.51
N TYR A 426 12.40 -17.66 -15.54
CA TYR A 426 13.55 -17.75 -14.65
C TYR A 426 14.26 -19.11 -14.82
N GLU A 427 15.59 -19.08 -14.84
CA GLU A 427 16.45 -20.27 -14.84
C GLU A 427 17.16 -20.42 -13.49
N MET A 428 17.46 -21.67 -13.09
CA MET A 428 18.19 -21.95 -11.86
C MET A 428 19.69 -21.75 -12.09
N ASP A 429 20.31 -20.81 -11.37
CA ASP A 429 21.75 -20.62 -11.41
C ASP A 429 22.46 -21.83 -10.78
N PRO A 430 23.39 -22.51 -11.49
CA PRO A 430 24.04 -23.74 -11.02
C PRO A 430 25.06 -23.51 -9.89
N VAL A 431 25.45 -22.27 -9.64
CA VAL A 431 26.40 -21.86 -8.59
C VAL A 431 25.67 -21.37 -7.35
N THR A 432 24.75 -20.41 -7.49
CA THR A 432 24.05 -19.80 -6.35
C THR A 432 22.81 -20.59 -5.89
N LYS A 433 22.28 -21.48 -6.73
CA LYS A 433 20.97 -22.14 -6.54
C LYS A 433 19.81 -21.15 -6.36
N THR A 434 19.93 -19.94 -6.91
CA THR A 434 18.86 -18.95 -6.96
C THR A 434 18.29 -18.83 -8.36
N CYS A 435 17.00 -18.53 -8.46
CA CYS A 435 16.31 -18.36 -9.74
C CYS A 435 16.61 -16.97 -10.32
N LYS A 436 17.27 -16.94 -11.49
CA LYS A 436 17.71 -15.73 -12.20
C LYS A 436 16.91 -15.52 -13.48
N ALA A 437 16.65 -14.28 -13.85
CA ALA A 437 15.80 -13.95 -14.99
C ALA A 437 16.49 -14.24 -16.33
N GLU A 438 15.75 -14.80 -17.29
CA GLU A 438 16.23 -15.00 -18.66
C GLU A 438 16.23 -13.69 -19.46
N GLY A 439 17.29 -13.42 -20.20
CA GLY A 439 17.32 -12.37 -21.23
C GLY A 439 17.97 -11.04 -20.83
N LYS A 440 17.17 -9.98 -20.70
CA LYS A 440 17.69 -8.60 -20.51
C LYS A 440 18.14 -8.39 -19.06
N SER A 441 19.28 -7.74 -18.84
CA SER A 441 19.66 -7.32 -17.48
C SER A 441 18.61 -6.36 -16.90
N PRO A 442 18.17 -6.54 -15.64
CA PRO A 442 17.32 -5.56 -14.97
C PRO A 442 18.10 -4.27 -14.72
N TYR A 443 17.39 -3.16 -14.62
CA TYR A 443 17.94 -1.93 -14.04
C TYR A 443 16.88 -1.25 -13.18
N LEU A 444 17.33 -0.46 -12.21
CA LEU A 444 16.47 0.29 -11.30
C LEU A 444 16.28 1.69 -11.85
N MET A 445 15.08 2.26 -11.72
CA MET A 445 14.81 3.69 -11.92
C MET A 445 14.36 4.31 -10.60
N PHE A 446 14.86 5.49 -10.26
CA PHE A 446 14.53 6.17 -9.02
C PHE A 446 14.46 7.71 -9.17
N THR A 447 13.64 8.37 -8.37
CA THR A 447 13.54 9.83 -8.29
C THR A 447 14.61 10.41 -7.37
N ASN A 448 15.17 11.56 -7.73
CA ASN A 448 16.17 12.30 -6.95
C ASN A 448 15.83 13.80 -6.92
N ARG A 449 14.59 14.14 -6.52
CA ARG A 449 14.00 15.49 -6.44
C ARG A 449 13.91 16.27 -7.75
N HIS A 450 15.05 16.60 -8.35
CA HIS A 450 15.19 17.47 -9.53
C HIS A 450 15.50 16.70 -10.81
N GLU A 451 15.51 15.37 -10.75
CA GLU A 451 15.85 14.47 -11.85
C GLU A 451 15.32 13.05 -11.57
N ILE A 452 15.29 12.24 -12.62
CA ILE A 452 15.05 10.78 -12.52
C ILE A 452 16.28 10.08 -13.10
N ARG A 453 16.83 9.12 -12.35
CA ARG A 453 18.07 8.39 -12.68
C ARG A 453 17.79 6.90 -12.80
N ARG A 454 18.71 6.19 -13.45
CA ARG A 454 18.72 4.72 -13.51
C ARG A 454 20.08 4.14 -13.12
N VAL A 455 20.06 2.95 -12.55
CA VAL A 455 21.25 2.18 -12.18
C VAL A 455 21.09 0.69 -12.52
N ASP A 456 22.05 0.12 -13.25
CA ASP A 456 22.16 -1.33 -13.46
C ASP A 456 22.84 -1.96 -12.22
N PRO A 457 22.15 -2.83 -11.44
CA PRO A 457 22.70 -3.37 -10.19
C PRO A 457 23.86 -4.36 -10.40
N VAL A 458 24.07 -4.86 -11.62
CA VAL A 458 25.14 -5.81 -11.97
C VAL A 458 26.34 -5.08 -12.58
N LYS A 459 26.09 -4.22 -13.57
CA LYS A 459 27.15 -3.47 -14.29
C LYS A 459 27.59 -2.21 -13.55
N LYS A 460 26.79 -1.74 -12.59
CA LYS A 460 26.90 -0.40 -11.97
C LYS A 460 26.91 0.74 -13.00
N ASP A 461 26.24 0.53 -14.15
CA ASP A 461 26.02 1.60 -15.12
C ASP A 461 24.99 2.58 -14.55
N TYR A 462 25.37 3.85 -14.47
CA TYR A 462 24.65 4.88 -13.75
C TYR A 462 24.43 6.09 -14.66
N SER A 463 23.16 6.41 -14.93
CA SER A 463 22.82 7.44 -15.91
C SER A 463 21.55 8.21 -15.55
N GLN A 464 21.50 9.46 -15.99
CA GLN A 464 20.33 10.32 -15.88
C GLN A 464 19.33 9.98 -17.00
N VAL A 465 18.05 9.86 -16.67
CA VAL A 465 16.97 9.53 -17.61
C VAL A 465 16.20 10.80 -18.00
N LEU A 466 15.74 11.56 -16.99
CA LEU A 466 15.11 12.86 -17.17
C LEU A 466 15.81 13.91 -16.30
N ALA A 467 16.16 15.03 -16.92
CA ALA A 467 16.73 16.19 -16.25
C ALA A 467 15.63 17.20 -15.84
N THR A 468 15.98 18.10 -14.92
CA THR A 468 15.26 19.37 -14.67
C THR A 468 13.80 19.21 -14.26
N GLN A 469 13.54 18.38 -13.24
CA GLN A 469 12.27 18.34 -12.51
C GLN A 469 12.28 19.36 -11.35
N LYS A 470 11.11 19.72 -10.80
CA LYS A 470 11.05 20.63 -9.63
C LYS A 470 11.03 19.86 -8.33
N ASN A 471 10.11 18.90 -8.20
CA ASN A 471 10.03 18.01 -7.05
C ASN A 471 9.37 16.69 -7.43
N ALA A 472 10.07 15.86 -8.21
CA ALA A 472 9.61 14.54 -8.65
C ALA A 472 9.75 13.52 -7.51
N VAL A 473 8.66 12.81 -7.19
CA VAL A 473 8.50 12.08 -5.92
C VAL A 473 8.19 10.62 -6.17
N ALA A 474 6.96 10.28 -6.58
CA ALA A 474 6.58 8.93 -6.99
C ALA A 474 6.80 8.72 -8.50
N LEU A 475 7.03 7.47 -8.90
CA LEU A 475 7.16 7.08 -10.30
C LEU A 475 6.72 5.63 -10.56
N ASP A 476 6.18 5.36 -11.73
CA ASP A 476 6.01 3.99 -12.23
C ASP A 476 6.22 3.94 -13.75
N ILE A 477 6.38 2.74 -14.29
CA ILE A 477 6.84 2.49 -15.66
C ILE A 477 5.91 1.52 -16.40
N ASP A 478 5.79 1.72 -17.70
CA ASP A 478 5.28 0.74 -18.65
C ASP A 478 6.49 0.13 -19.36
N VAL A 479 6.85 -1.10 -18.99
CA VAL A 479 8.02 -1.80 -19.54
C VAL A 479 7.78 -2.23 -20.99
N ALA A 480 6.53 -2.51 -21.37
CA ALA A 480 6.18 -2.95 -22.72
C ALA A 480 6.21 -1.81 -23.72
N ASN A 481 5.69 -0.64 -23.34
CA ASN A 481 5.64 0.57 -24.17
C ASN A 481 6.80 1.55 -23.92
N ASN A 482 7.77 1.17 -23.08
CA ASN A 482 8.95 1.95 -22.72
C ASN A 482 8.61 3.40 -22.30
N ARG A 483 7.64 3.54 -21.39
CA ARG A 483 7.08 4.81 -20.94
C ARG A 483 7.23 4.95 -19.43
N LEU A 484 7.47 6.17 -18.97
CA LEU A 484 7.63 6.55 -17.58
C LEU A 484 6.49 7.49 -17.17
N PHE A 485 6.00 7.32 -15.95
CA PHE A 485 5.02 8.17 -15.28
C PHE A 485 5.62 8.67 -13.97
N TRP A 486 5.40 9.93 -13.61
CA TRP A 486 5.86 10.49 -12.34
C TRP A 486 4.97 11.63 -11.86
N CYS A 487 4.92 11.86 -10.55
CA CYS A 487 4.28 13.04 -9.97
C CYS A 487 5.34 14.10 -9.64
N ASP A 488 4.99 15.38 -9.82
CA ASP A 488 5.78 16.52 -9.35
C ASP A 488 4.96 17.29 -8.29
N ARG A 489 5.41 17.25 -7.02
CA ARG A 489 4.71 17.90 -5.89
C ARG A 489 4.75 19.44 -5.96
N PHE A 490 5.66 20.05 -6.73
CA PHE A 490 5.75 21.51 -6.84
C PHE A 490 4.70 22.07 -7.79
N HIS A 491 4.52 21.45 -8.95
CA HIS A 491 3.46 21.84 -9.89
C HIS A 491 2.11 21.17 -9.60
N ARG A 492 2.08 20.14 -8.73
CA ARG A 492 0.92 19.28 -8.45
C ARG A 492 0.37 18.61 -9.71
N ASN A 493 1.25 18.06 -10.54
CA ASN A 493 0.89 17.42 -11.80
C ASN A 493 1.40 15.97 -11.83
N ILE A 494 0.69 15.10 -12.56
CA ILE A 494 1.19 13.79 -12.98
C ILE A 494 1.57 13.89 -14.46
N TYR A 495 2.79 13.48 -14.78
CA TYR A 495 3.39 13.56 -16.11
C TYR A 495 3.64 12.16 -16.70
N SER A 496 3.74 12.12 -18.03
CA SER A 496 4.21 10.95 -18.78
C SER A 496 5.20 11.35 -19.88
N ALA A 497 6.18 10.49 -20.13
CA ALA A 497 7.11 10.60 -21.24
C ALA A 497 7.57 9.20 -21.68
N LEU A 498 7.97 9.06 -22.95
CA LEU A 498 8.75 7.89 -23.37
C LEU A 498 10.12 7.92 -22.70
N ILE A 499 10.67 6.75 -22.39
CA ILE A 499 12.01 6.62 -21.82
C ILE A 499 13.03 6.82 -22.97
N PRO A 500 13.91 7.83 -22.91
CA PRO A 500 14.76 8.19 -24.03
C PRO A 500 15.86 7.14 -24.31
N GLU A 501 15.69 6.37 -25.38
CA GLU A 501 16.75 5.54 -25.95
C GLU A 501 17.60 6.39 -26.93
N ALA A 502 18.72 6.92 -26.43
CA ALA A 502 19.76 7.66 -27.16
C ALA A 502 19.35 8.96 -27.88
N SER A 503 19.74 10.11 -27.32
CA SER A 503 19.80 11.44 -27.97
C SER A 503 18.49 12.02 -28.54
N VAL A 504 17.33 11.40 -28.32
CA VAL A 504 16.01 11.99 -28.59
C VAL A 504 15.46 12.60 -27.30
N THR A 505 15.16 13.90 -27.33
CA THR A 505 14.47 14.58 -26.23
C THR A 505 13.01 14.10 -26.20
N SER A 506 12.63 13.39 -25.16
CA SER A 506 11.25 12.89 -25.01
C SER A 506 10.31 14.04 -24.66
N GLN A 507 9.22 14.19 -25.41
CA GLN A 507 8.19 15.17 -25.10
C GLN A 507 7.43 14.75 -23.84
N GLN A 508 7.39 15.64 -22.86
CA GLN A 508 6.65 15.46 -21.61
C GLN A 508 5.18 15.86 -21.84
N VAL A 509 4.26 15.04 -21.33
CA VAL A 509 2.82 15.26 -21.42
C VAL A 509 2.25 15.31 -20.01
N THR A 510 1.47 16.34 -19.68
CA THR A 510 0.68 16.38 -18.45
C THR A 510 -0.55 15.49 -18.61
N LEU A 511 -0.76 14.56 -17.70
CA LEU A 511 -1.94 13.67 -17.67
C LEU A 511 -3.01 14.18 -16.70
N VAL A 512 -2.58 14.56 -15.50
CA VAL A 512 -3.46 15.09 -14.45
C VAL A 512 -2.87 16.40 -13.97
N ASP A 513 -3.72 17.42 -13.87
CA ASP A 513 -3.35 18.78 -13.50
C ASP A 513 -3.55 19.08 -12.00
N SER A 514 -3.07 20.26 -11.61
CA SER A 514 -3.17 20.81 -10.26
C SER A 514 -4.59 21.09 -9.77
N GLY A 515 -5.59 21.03 -10.65
CA GLY A 515 -7.01 21.19 -10.28
C GLY A 515 -7.60 19.97 -9.58
N SER A 516 -6.86 18.86 -9.45
CA SER A 516 -7.35 17.64 -8.79
C SER A 516 -6.29 16.89 -7.98
N LEU A 517 -5.13 17.51 -7.76
CA LEU A 517 -4.01 16.98 -6.98
C LEU A 517 -3.60 18.00 -5.93
N LEU A 518 -3.44 17.55 -4.68
CA LEU A 518 -2.95 18.37 -3.57
C LEU A 518 -1.57 17.91 -3.12
N SER A 519 -1.43 16.63 -2.76
CA SER A 519 -0.14 16.00 -2.46
C SER A 519 -0.12 14.53 -2.91
N PRO A 520 0.14 14.27 -4.21
CA PRO A 520 0.29 12.90 -4.71
C PRO A 520 1.61 12.28 -4.24
N GLU A 521 1.54 11.20 -3.47
CA GLU A 521 2.70 10.55 -2.82
C GLU A 521 3.09 9.18 -3.37
N GLY A 522 2.17 8.50 -4.07
CA GLY A 522 2.41 7.18 -4.68
C GLY A 522 1.70 7.05 -6.03
N LEU A 523 2.32 6.28 -6.93
CA LEU A 523 1.82 6.00 -8.27
C LEU A 523 1.93 4.49 -8.56
N ALA A 524 0.94 3.92 -9.24
CA ALA A 524 1.03 2.56 -9.77
C ALA A 524 0.22 2.39 -11.06
N LEU A 525 0.79 1.67 -12.03
CA LEU A 525 0.22 1.44 -13.34
C LEU A 525 -0.38 0.03 -13.46
N ASP A 526 -1.63 -0.05 -13.92
CA ASP A 526 -2.18 -1.27 -14.50
C ASP A 526 -1.68 -1.41 -15.95
N TRP A 527 -0.61 -2.18 -16.14
CA TRP A 527 -0.05 -2.47 -17.47
C TRP A 527 -0.91 -3.44 -18.31
N VAL A 528 -2.00 -4.00 -17.77
CA VAL A 528 -2.90 -4.92 -18.46
C VAL A 528 -4.12 -4.19 -19.02
N GLN A 529 -4.65 -3.21 -18.30
CA GLN A 529 -5.84 -2.42 -18.71
C GLN A 529 -5.54 -0.95 -19.01
N HIS A 530 -4.29 -0.52 -18.82
CA HIS A 530 -3.82 0.85 -19.08
C HIS A 530 -4.55 1.92 -18.23
N ASN A 531 -4.73 1.61 -16.95
CA ASN A 531 -5.25 2.53 -15.93
C ASN A 531 -4.12 2.94 -14.97
N LEU A 532 -4.05 4.21 -14.59
CA LEU A 532 -3.07 4.75 -13.65
C LEU A 532 -3.76 5.07 -12.31
N TYR A 533 -3.17 4.58 -11.23
CA TYR A 533 -3.67 4.74 -9.86
C TYR A 533 -2.70 5.61 -9.06
N TRP A 534 -3.24 6.43 -8.15
CA TRP A 534 -2.42 7.22 -7.23
C TRP A 534 -3.10 7.41 -5.88
N THR A 535 -2.26 7.68 -4.89
CA THR A 535 -2.61 8.15 -3.55
C THR A 535 -2.39 9.66 -3.47
N ASP A 536 -3.30 10.38 -2.80
CA ASP A 536 -3.14 11.80 -2.48
C ASP A 536 -3.34 12.00 -0.98
N SER A 537 -2.28 12.34 -0.25
CA SER A 537 -2.30 12.55 1.21
C SER A 537 -2.99 13.86 1.61
N GLY A 538 -2.98 14.85 0.71
CA GLY A 538 -3.65 16.13 0.91
C GLY A 538 -5.17 16.01 0.79
N HIS A 539 -5.65 15.35 -0.27
CA HIS A 539 -7.08 15.05 -0.44
C HIS A 539 -7.55 13.84 0.38
N LYS A 540 -6.62 13.03 0.90
CA LYS A 540 -6.88 11.77 1.62
C LYS A 540 -7.67 10.77 0.77
N THR A 541 -7.19 10.56 -0.46
CA THR A 541 -7.86 9.69 -1.45
C THR A 541 -6.95 8.67 -2.11
N VAL A 542 -7.57 7.59 -2.61
CA VAL A 542 -7.03 6.72 -3.66
C VAL A 542 -7.88 6.94 -4.91
N SER A 543 -7.24 7.27 -6.03
CA SER A 543 -7.91 7.65 -7.29
C SER A 543 -7.35 6.87 -8.47
N VAL A 544 -8.14 6.78 -9.55
CA VAL A 544 -7.78 6.13 -10.81
C VAL A 544 -8.09 7.02 -11.99
N ALA A 545 -7.26 6.95 -13.03
CA ALA A 545 -7.49 7.56 -14.34
C ALA A 545 -7.03 6.67 -15.49
N SER A 546 -7.48 6.96 -16.71
CA SER A 546 -6.94 6.39 -17.95
C SER A 546 -5.48 6.82 -18.13
N ALA A 547 -4.56 5.85 -18.31
CA ALA A 547 -3.12 6.09 -18.12
C ALA A 547 -2.48 6.94 -19.23
N TYR A 548 -3.00 6.94 -20.45
CA TYR A 548 -2.35 7.61 -21.59
C TYR A 548 -2.95 8.96 -21.96
N ASP A 549 -4.17 9.25 -21.53
CA ASP A 549 -4.88 10.51 -21.83
C ASP A 549 -5.27 11.33 -20.59
N GLY A 550 -5.37 10.71 -19.40
CA GLY A 550 -5.82 11.36 -18.17
C GLY A 550 -7.29 11.84 -18.17
N LEU A 551 -8.04 11.63 -19.26
CA LEU A 551 -9.34 12.26 -19.49
C LEU A 551 -10.46 11.65 -18.64
N LYS A 552 -10.39 10.33 -18.43
CA LYS A 552 -11.35 9.59 -17.60
C LYS A 552 -10.76 9.38 -16.21
N ARG A 553 -11.45 9.80 -15.15
CA ARG A 553 -10.98 9.73 -13.75
C ARG A 553 -12.10 9.49 -12.74
N ARG A 554 -11.79 8.77 -11.65
CA ARG A 554 -12.71 8.53 -10.52
C ARG A 554 -11.93 8.44 -9.20
N VAL A 555 -12.49 8.99 -8.13
CA VAL A 555 -12.05 8.72 -6.75
C VAL A 555 -12.61 7.36 -6.32
N LEU A 556 -11.74 6.42 -5.91
CA LEU A 556 -12.12 5.06 -5.51
C LEU A 556 -12.31 4.93 -4.00
N VAL A 557 -11.46 5.61 -3.22
CA VAL A 557 -11.49 5.60 -1.76
C VAL A 557 -11.26 7.02 -1.25
N ASP A 558 -12.14 7.50 -0.39
CA ASP A 558 -12.18 8.86 0.19
C ASP A 558 -12.53 8.86 1.70
N THR A 559 -12.63 7.67 2.29
CA THR A 559 -13.06 7.43 3.67
C THR A 559 -11.98 6.71 4.44
N GLU A 560 -11.87 6.97 5.75
CA GLU A 560 -10.91 6.28 6.64
C GLU A 560 -9.46 6.22 6.11
N LEU A 561 -9.04 7.24 5.36
CA LEU A 561 -7.65 7.47 4.97
C LEU A 561 -7.13 8.68 5.75
N SER A 562 -5.93 8.55 6.32
CA SER A 562 -5.24 9.63 7.01
C SER A 562 -4.10 10.11 6.14
N GLU A 563 -3.02 9.35 6.03
CA GLU A 563 -1.84 9.72 5.25
C GLU A 563 -1.47 8.58 4.27
N PRO A 564 -2.27 8.36 3.21
CA PRO A 564 -1.99 7.34 2.20
C PRO A 564 -0.71 7.69 1.41
N ARG A 565 0.27 6.78 1.41
CA ARG A 565 1.60 6.99 0.77
C ARG A 565 1.82 6.06 -0.41
N ALA A 566 2.44 4.89 -0.23
CA ALA A 566 2.79 4.02 -1.36
C ALA A 566 1.60 3.15 -1.80
N ILE A 567 1.52 2.86 -3.09
CA ILE A 567 0.48 2.01 -3.71
C ILE A 567 1.12 0.98 -4.65
N ALA A 568 0.58 -0.24 -4.67
CA ALA A 568 1.03 -1.33 -5.53
C ALA A 568 -0.17 -2.13 -6.04
N LEU A 569 -0.07 -2.64 -7.27
CA LEU A 569 -1.18 -3.32 -7.96
C LEU A 569 -0.86 -4.79 -8.25
N ASP A 570 -1.89 -5.62 -8.26
CA ASP A 570 -1.93 -6.97 -8.84
C ASP A 570 -2.93 -7.00 -10.02
N PRO A 571 -2.52 -6.55 -11.22
CA PRO A 571 -3.37 -6.58 -12.41
C PRO A 571 -3.75 -7.97 -12.89
N GLN A 572 -3.18 -9.05 -12.35
CA GLN A 572 -3.61 -10.41 -12.70
C GLN A 572 -4.88 -10.78 -11.94
N HIS A 573 -4.91 -10.51 -10.63
CA HIS A 573 -6.02 -10.88 -9.74
C HIS A 573 -7.01 -9.73 -9.46
N GLY A 574 -6.72 -8.50 -9.90
CA GLY A 574 -7.60 -7.34 -9.76
C GLY A 574 -7.61 -6.71 -8.37
N PHE A 575 -6.47 -6.73 -7.66
CA PHE A 575 -6.31 -6.12 -6.33
C PHE A 575 -5.32 -4.96 -6.34
N MET A 576 -5.55 -3.98 -5.48
CA MET A 576 -4.64 -2.90 -5.13
C MET A 576 -4.33 -2.94 -3.63
N TYR A 577 -3.12 -2.52 -3.29
CA TYR A 577 -2.58 -2.47 -1.94
C TYR A 577 -2.01 -1.08 -1.72
N TRP A 578 -2.17 -0.50 -0.53
CA TRP A 578 -1.54 0.78 -0.19
C TRP A 578 -1.16 0.84 1.29
N SER A 579 -0.19 1.71 1.61
CA SER A 579 0.14 2.06 2.99
C SER A 579 -0.51 3.38 3.41
N ASP A 580 -0.90 3.46 4.68
CA ASP A 580 -1.34 4.67 5.37
C ASP A 580 -0.57 4.75 6.68
N TRP A 581 0.07 5.89 6.96
CA TRP A 581 0.92 6.10 8.14
C TRP A 581 0.37 7.10 9.15
N GLY A 582 -0.87 7.56 8.99
CA GLY A 582 -1.48 8.48 9.94
C GLY A 582 -1.82 7.81 11.29
N THR A 583 -2.74 8.43 12.05
CA THR A 583 -3.04 8.06 13.47
C THR A 583 -3.30 6.58 13.79
N ARG A 584 -3.59 5.74 12.78
CA ARG A 584 -3.53 4.28 12.86
C ARG A 584 -2.84 3.75 11.61
N ALA A 585 -1.52 3.58 11.70
CA ALA A 585 -0.73 3.03 10.62
C ALA A 585 -1.25 1.65 10.20
N LYS A 586 -1.38 1.44 8.88
CA LYS A 586 -1.96 0.23 8.30
C LYS A 586 -1.50 0.01 6.87
N ILE A 587 -1.53 -1.24 6.44
CA ILE A 587 -1.52 -1.60 5.02
C ILE A 587 -2.90 -2.16 4.69
N GLU A 588 -3.51 -1.62 3.65
CA GLU A 588 -4.84 -1.99 3.20
C GLU A 588 -4.80 -2.67 1.84
N LYS A 589 -5.87 -3.41 1.55
CA LYS A 589 -6.11 -4.14 0.31
C LYS A 589 -7.53 -3.85 -0.15
N ALA A 590 -7.73 -3.61 -1.44
CA ALA A 590 -9.05 -3.59 -2.07
C ALA A 590 -8.99 -4.15 -3.50
N GLY A 591 -10.13 -4.34 -4.12
CA GLY A 591 -10.22 -4.51 -5.57
C GLY A 591 -9.77 -3.25 -6.31
N MET A 592 -9.22 -3.41 -7.52
CA MET A 592 -8.81 -2.28 -8.39
C MET A 592 -9.99 -1.41 -8.86
N ASN A 593 -11.23 -1.85 -8.63
CA ASN A 593 -12.46 -1.09 -8.80
C ASN A 593 -12.94 -0.38 -7.51
N GLY A 594 -12.17 -0.42 -6.42
CA GLY A 594 -12.50 0.20 -5.13
C GLY A 594 -13.38 -0.63 -4.18
N VAL A 595 -13.79 -1.86 -4.56
CA VAL A 595 -14.66 -2.71 -3.70
C VAL A 595 -13.83 -3.69 -2.84
N ASP A 596 -14.47 -4.36 -1.88
CA ASP A 596 -13.82 -5.37 -1.01
C ASP A 596 -12.57 -4.85 -0.27
N ARG A 597 -12.67 -3.63 0.29
CA ARG A 597 -11.62 -3.04 1.11
C ARG A 597 -11.48 -3.78 2.45
N GLN A 598 -10.26 -4.17 2.78
CA GLN A 598 -9.87 -4.90 3.99
C GLN A 598 -8.52 -4.39 4.50
N VAL A 599 -8.31 -4.42 5.81
CA VAL A 599 -6.99 -4.16 6.41
C VAL A 599 -6.16 -5.44 6.36
N LEU A 600 -4.95 -5.36 5.79
CA LEU A 600 -4.03 -6.48 5.61
C LEU A 600 -3.01 -6.58 6.76
N VAL A 601 -2.51 -5.44 7.24
CA VAL A 601 -1.57 -5.33 8.37
C VAL A 601 -1.95 -4.13 9.23
N SER A 602 -2.06 -4.32 10.55
CA SER A 602 -2.37 -3.27 11.54
C SER A 602 -1.54 -3.33 12.83
N ASP A 603 -0.75 -4.38 13.01
CA ASP A 603 0.06 -4.60 14.22
C ASP A 603 1.54 -4.36 13.92
N ASN A 604 2.32 -3.85 14.88
CA ASN A 604 3.77 -3.61 14.75
C ASN A 604 4.13 -2.92 13.42
N ILE A 605 3.51 -1.75 13.21
CA ILE A 605 3.60 -0.92 12.00
C ILE A 605 3.36 0.51 12.47
N GLU A 606 4.25 1.43 12.13
CA GLU A 606 4.23 2.82 12.61
C GLU A 606 4.37 3.79 11.43
N TRP A 607 5.42 3.64 10.61
CA TRP A 607 5.60 4.48 9.42
C TRP A 607 5.85 3.69 8.13
N PRO A 608 4.82 3.02 7.57
CA PRO A 608 4.93 2.24 6.35
C PRO A 608 5.08 3.13 5.09
N ASN A 609 6.32 3.50 4.77
CA ASN A 609 6.59 4.48 3.72
C ASN A 609 6.55 3.92 2.29
N GLY A 610 7.08 2.73 2.08
CA GLY A 610 7.19 2.11 0.76
C GLY A 610 6.59 0.73 0.76
N ILE A 611 5.87 0.36 -0.30
CA ILE A 611 5.39 -1.00 -0.53
C ILE A 611 5.74 -1.47 -1.93
N THR A 612 5.93 -2.79 -2.11
CA THR A 612 6.10 -3.39 -3.44
C THR A 612 5.60 -4.83 -3.45
N LEU A 613 5.05 -5.25 -4.59
CA LEU A 613 4.52 -6.60 -4.78
C LEU A 613 5.54 -7.49 -5.49
N ASP A 614 5.90 -8.63 -4.93
CA ASP A 614 6.47 -9.74 -5.69
C ASP A 614 5.33 -10.51 -6.37
N VAL A 615 5.11 -10.21 -7.66
CA VAL A 615 4.04 -10.80 -8.48
C VAL A 615 4.23 -12.31 -8.66
N ALA A 616 5.48 -12.78 -8.74
CA ALA A 616 5.78 -14.19 -8.97
C ALA A 616 5.53 -15.03 -7.71
N ASN A 617 6.01 -14.55 -6.54
CA ASN A 617 5.83 -15.24 -5.27
C ASN A 617 4.52 -14.88 -4.53
N ARG A 618 3.70 -13.99 -5.10
CA ARG A 618 2.45 -13.48 -4.50
C ARG A 618 2.65 -13.02 -3.06
N ARG A 619 3.59 -12.09 -2.86
CA ARG A 619 4.00 -11.61 -1.54
C ARG A 619 4.25 -10.11 -1.54
N LEU A 620 3.66 -9.41 -0.57
CA LEU A 620 3.85 -7.96 -0.41
C LEU A 620 5.06 -7.71 0.49
N TYR A 621 5.88 -6.73 0.12
CA TYR A 621 7.02 -6.24 0.90
C TYR A 621 6.80 -4.77 1.25
N TRP A 622 7.27 -4.34 2.42
CA TRP A 622 7.25 -2.93 2.82
C TRP A 622 8.47 -2.54 3.63
N VAL A 623 8.76 -1.23 3.65
CA VAL A 623 9.65 -0.60 4.63
C VAL A 623 8.83 0.14 5.66
N ASP A 624 9.29 0.09 6.91
CA ASP A 624 8.79 0.94 7.99
C ASP A 624 9.94 1.82 8.46
N SER A 625 9.78 3.13 8.34
CA SER A 625 10.87 4.09 8.61
C SER A 625 11.09 4.30 10.10
N LYS A 626 10.01 4.31 10.90
CA LYS A 626 10.09 4.54 12.34
C LYS A 626 10.47 3.28 13.11
N LEU A 627 10.10 2.10 12.60
CA LEU A 627 10.56 0.81 13.14
C LEU A 627 11.91 0.34 12.55
N HIS A 628 12.54 1.14 11.67
CA HIS A 628 13.81 0.84 10.98
C HIS A 628 13.89 -0.60 10.43
N LEU A 629 12.83 -1.05 9.74
CA LEU A 629 12.71 -2.44 9.30
C LEU A 629 12.20 -2.60 7.85
N ILE A 630 12.54 -3.75 7.26
CA ILE A 630 11.95 -4.25 6.01
C ILE A 630 11.20 -5.53 6.36
N SER A 631 9.91 -5.57 6.04
CA SER A 631 9.03 -6.71 6.29
C SER A 631 8.34 -7.20 5.01
N SER A 632 7.77 -8.40 5.07
CA SER A 632 6.91 -8.96 4.02
C SER A 632 5.78 -9.82 4.59
N VAL A 633 4.71 -9.97 3.83
CA VAL A 633 3.50 -10.72 4.20
C VAL A 633 2.85 -11.32 2.95
N ASP A 634 2.19 -12.47 3.09
CA ASP A 634 1.40 -13.05 2.00
C ASP A 634 0.16 -12.18 1.71
N LEU A 635 -0.41 -12.27 0.50
CA LEU A 635 -1.56 -11.42 0.07
C LEU A 635 -2.90 -11.74 0.78
N ASN A 636 -2.88 -12.62 1.77
CA ASN A 636 -3.96 -12.96 2.70
C ASN A 636 -3.66 -12.52 4.16
N GLY A 637 -2.52 -11.87 4.43
CA GLY A 637 -2.09 -11.45 5.76
C GLY A 637 -1.27 -12.50 6.54
N ALA A 638 -1.07 -13.70 5.98
CA ALA A 638 -0.35 -14.79 6.64
C ALA A 638 1.18 -14.68 6.51
N HIS A 639 1.87 -15.49 7.32
CA HIS A 639 3.33 -15.68 7.30
C HIS A 639 4.14 -14.37 7.24
N ARG A 640 3.73 -13.36 8.01
CA ARG A 640 4.50 -12.11 8.15
C ARG A 640 5.94 -12.42 8.58
N ARG A 641 6.89 -11.71 7.98
CA ARG A 641 8.31 -11.89 8.21
C ARG A 641 9.08 -10.57 8.15
N THR A 642 9.95 -10.33 9.12
CA THR A 642 10.98 -9.28 9.05
C THR A 642 12.23 -9.83 8.33
N HIS A 643 12.77 -9.07 7.38
CA HIS A 643 13.96 -9.42 6.61
C HIS A 643 15.21 -8.67 7.07
N LEU A 644 15.07 -7.40 7.43
CA LEU A 644 16.12 -6.54 7.94
C LEU A 644 15.53 -5.66 9.04
N SER A 645 16.27 -5.44 10.12
CA SER A 645 15.91 -4.57 11.24
C SER A 645 17.21 -3.97 11.77
N SER A 646 17.47 -2.70 11.49
CA SER A 646 18.76 -2.04 11.81
C SER A 646 18.67 -0.54 11.54
N SER A 647 18.64 0.28 12.59
CA SER A 647 18.71 1.74 12.47
C SER A 647 19.97 2.22 11.75
N GLU A 648 21.10 1.51 11.91
CA GLU A 648 22.37 1.77 11.21
C GLU A 648 22.30 1.60 9.67
N ARG A 649 21.28 0.89 9.14
CA ARG A 649 21.12 0.60 7.71
C ARG A 649 19.78 1.04 7.11
N LEU A 650 18.81 1.35 7.96
CA LEU A 650 17.47 1.81 7.64
C LEU A 650 17.21 3.03 8.53
N GLY A 651 17.58 4.20 8.02
CA GLY A 651 17.51 5.45 8.77
C GLY A 651 16.13 6.01 8.54
N HIS A 652 15.97 6.68 7.41
CA HIS A 652 14.67 7.03 6.87
C HIS A 652 14.45 6.39 5.47
N PRO A 653 14.24 5.05 5.38
CA PRO A 653 13.95 4.37 4.12
C PRO A 653 12.62 4.87 3.54
N TYR A 654 12.55 5.16 2.23
CA TYR A 654 11.34 5.74 1.62
C TYR A 654 10.57 4.73 0.75
N ALA A 655 11.23 4.14 -0.24
CA ALA A 655 10.63 3.17 -1.15
C ALA A 655 11.51 1.92 -1.30
N LEU A 656 10.92 0.85 -1.81
CA LEU A 656 11.61 -0.40 -2.08
C LEU A 656 11.12 -1.09 -3.34
N ALA A 657 12.01 -1.87 -3.95
CA ALA A 657 11.70 -2.77 -5.05
C ALA A 657 12.31 -4.15 -4.80
N VAL A 658 11.67 -5.21 -5.31
CA VAL A 658 12.16 -6.59 -5.20
C VAL A 658 12.32 -7.20 -6.59
N PHE A 659 13.48 -7.82 -6.83
CA PHE A 659 13.74 -8.59 -8.04
C PHE A 659 14.70 -9.75 -7.75
N GLU A 660 14.39 -10.92 -8.30
CA GLU A 660 15.12 -12.17 -8.03
C GLU A 660 15.27 -12.42 -6.51
N ASP A 661 16.50 -12.62 -6.04
CA ASP A 661 16.93 -12.86 -4.67
C ASP A 661 17.33 -11.59 -3.91
N ARG A 662 17.09 -10.39 -4.46
CA ARG A 662 17.48 -9.11 -3.83
C ARG A 662 16.33 -8.14 -3.57
N ILE A 663 16.45 -7.42 -2.47
CA ILE A 663 15.66 -6.22 -2.14
C ILE A 663 16.52 -5.01 -2.44
N TYR A 664 15.90 -3.94 -2.93
CA TYR A 664 16.50 -2.64 -3.19
C TYR A 664 15.68 -1.59 -2.45
N TRP A 665 16.30 -0.59 -1.83
CA TRP A 665 15.58 0.51 -1.18
C TRP A 665 16.32 1.84 -1.30
N THR A 666 15.56 2.92 -1.26
CA THR A 666 16.02 4.30 -1.10
C THR A 666 16.04 4.65 0.38
N ASP A 667 17.07 5.36 0.83
CA ASP A 667 17.18 5.92 2.19
C ASP A 667 17.46 7.41 2.07
N ARG A 668 16.55 8.24 2.60
CA ARG A 668 16.61 9.71 2.49
C ARG A 668 17.69 10.29 3.41
N GLU A 669 17.77 9.78 4.64
CA GLU A 669 18.74 10.23 5.64
C GLU A 669 20.17 9.88 5.21
N ARG A 670 20.37 8.73 4.57
CA ARG A 670 21.67 8.29 4.05
C ARG A 670 21.99 8.75 2.63
N GLU A 671 21.13 9.51 1.98
CA GLU A 671 21.36 10.03 0.61
C GLU A 671 21.74 8.91 -0.40
N ALA A 672 21.13 7.72 -0.28
CA ALA A 672 21.64 6.51 -0.93
C ALA A 672 20.56 5.52 -1.42
N VAL A 673 20.97 4.64 -2.34
CA VAL A 673 20.23 3.44 -2.76
C VAL A 673 21.04 2.21 -2.36
N TYR A 674 20.42 1.31 -1.63
CA TYR A 674 21.02 0.06 -1.14
C TYR A 674 20.41 -1.18 -1.78
N SER A 675 21.10 -2.31 -1.62
CA SER A 675 20.59 -3.63 -1.96
C SER A 675 21.02 -4.67 -0.94
N ALA A 676 20.17 -5.63 -0.62
CA ALA A 676 20.44 -6.75 0.29
C ALA A 676 19.88 -8.07 -0.28
N ASN A 677 20.37 -9.20 0.22
CA ASN A 677 19.77 -10.51 -0.05
C ASN A 677 18.40 -10.62 0.64
N ARG A 678 17.35 -10.95 -0.12
CA ARG A 678 15.97 -11.00 0.37
C ARG A 678 15.68 -12.15 1.34
N LEU A 679 16.49 -13.21 1.31
CA LEU A 679 16.32 -14.39 2.15
C LEU A 679 17.12 -14.27 3.45
N THR A 680 18.27 -13.60 3.46
CA THR A 680 19.10 -13.51 4.67
C THR A 680 19.07 -12.13 5.34
N GLY A 681 18.69 -11.06 4.62
CA GLY A 681 18.89 -9.68 5.08
C GLY A 681 20.37 -9.25 5.09
N GLN A 682 21.27 -10.12 4.62
CA GLN A 682 22.71 -9.89 4.58
C GLN A 682 23.15 -9.40 3.19
N ASP A 683 24.46 -9.35 2.93
CA ASP A 683 25.06 -8.87 1.68
C ASP A 683 24.58 -7.47 1.28
N VAL A 684 24.49 -6.58 2.28
CA VAL A 684 24.11 -5.18 2.09
C VAL A 684 25.19 -4.45 1.30
N SER A 685 24.81 -3.87 0.16
CA SER A 685 25.71 -3.18 -0.76
C SER A 685 25.09 -1.88 -1.28
N THR A 686 25.83 -0.78 -1.20
CA THR A 686 25.45 0.50 -1.81
C THR A 686 25.52 0.42 -3.34
N LEU A 687 24.47 0.90 -4.02
CA LEU A 687 24.37 1.00 -5.47
C LEU A 687 24.56 2.44 -5.96
N ALA A 688 24.07 3.43 -5.21
CA ALA A 688 24.27 4.85 -5.44
C ALA A 688 24.34 5.60 -4.10
N GLU A 689 25.10 6.67 -4.07
CA GLU A 689 25.39 7.51 -2.90
C GLU A 689 25.48 8.99 -3.32
N HIS A 690 25.47 9.92 -2.36
CA HIS A 690 25.43 11.37 -2.59
C HIS A 690 24.23 11.81 -3.45
N LEU A 691 23.06 11.26 -3.13
CA LEU A 691 21.77 11.65 -3.68
C LEU A 691 21.22 12.85 -2.91
N ASN A 692 20.33 13.63 -3.51
CA ASN A 692 19.82 14.87 -2.90
C ASN A 692 18.53 14.62 -2.11
N ASP A 693 17.62 13.82 -2.66
CA ASP A 693 16.39 13.42 -1.96
C ASP A 693 15.81 12.17 -2.65
N PRO A 694 16.40 10.97 -2.42
CA PRO A 694 15.97 9.74 -3.08
C PRO A 694 14.62 9.27 -2.53
N HIS A 695 13.57 9.43 -3.32
CA HIS A 695 12.21 9.05 -2.93
C HIS A 695 11.87 7.64 -3.45
N ASP A 696 11.25 7.53 -4.61
CA ASP A 696 10.66 6.29 -5.12
C ASP A 696 11.63 5.48 -6.00
N ILE A 697 11.45 4.15 -6.07
CA ILE A 697 12.31 3.23 -6.82
C ILE A 697 11.54 2.04 -7.40
N VAL A 698 11.71 1.80 -8.70
CA VAL A 698 11.10 0.68 -9.43
C VAL A 698 12.12 -0.15 -10.20
N VAL A 699 11.79 -1.41 -10.48
CA VAL A 699 12.61 -2.32 -11.31
C VAL A 699 12.08 -2.35 -12.74
N PHE A 700 12.90 -1.89 -13.70
CA PHE A 700 12.64 -2.08 -15.12
C PHE A 700 13.07 -3.49 -15.55
N HIS A 701 12.10 -4.41 -15.64
CA HIS A 701 12.29 -5.73 -16.26
C HIS A 701 10.95 -6.34 -16.72
N PRO A 702 10.85 -6.98 -17.90
CA PRO A 702 9.57 -7.53 -18.39
C PRO A 702 8.87 -8.51 -17.44
N LEU A 703 9.63 -9.32 -16.68
CA LEU A 703 9.06 -10.26 -15.70
C LEU A 703 8.43 -9.58 -14.47
N ARG A 704 8.63 -8.27 -14.26
CA ARG A 704 7.86 -7.48 -13.27
C ARG A 704 6.44 -7.20 -13.75
N GLN A 705 6.22 -7.18 -15.06
CA GLN A 705 4.95 -6.87 -15.72
C GLN A 705 4.53 -8.03 -16.65
N PRO A 706 4.26 -9.22 -16.08
CA PRO A 706 3.82 -10.36 -16.86
C PRO A 706 2.51 -10.04 -17.59
N GLN A 707 2.46 -10.42 -18.86
CA GLN A 707 1.30 -10.20 -19.72
C GLN A 707 0.09 -10.97 -19.19
N GLY A 708 -1.08 -10.31 -19.19
CA GLY A 708 -2.33 -10.87 -18.69
C GLY A 708 -3.48 -10.62 -19.67
N PRO A 709 -4.59 -11.36 -19.57
CA PRO A 709 -5.78 -11.11 -20.37
C PRO A 709 -6.47 -9.82 -19.93
N ASP A 710 -6.53 -8.82 -20.82
CA ASP A 710 -7.32 -7.61 -20.58
C ASP A 710 -8.81 -7.94 -20.62
N SER A 711 -9.41 -7.96 -19.43
CA SER A 711 -10.81 -8.33 -19.24
C SER A 711 -11.78 -7.37 -19.92
N CYS A 712 -11.37 -6.12 -20.19
CA CYS A 712 -12.21 -5.10 -20.81
C CYS A 712 -12.24 -5.20 -22.35
N ASN A 713 -11.17 -5.66 -23.00
CA ASN A 713 -11.07 -5.72 -24.46
C ASN A 713 -11.10 -7.15 -25.07
N LEU A 714 -11.43 -8.17 -24.26
CA LEU A 714 -11.67 -9.55 -24.72
C LEU A 714 -13.06 -9.79 -25.33
N GLY A 715 -13.99 -8.83 -25.20
CA GLY A 715 -15.37 -8.94 -25.67
C GLY A 715 -15.57 -8.48 -27.13
N SER A 716 -16.82 -8.53 -27.59
CA SER A 716 -17.24 -7.93 -28.87
C SER A 716 -17.46 -6.41 -28.80
N GLU A 717 -17.45 -5.84 -27.60
CA GLU A 717 -17.65 -4.41 -27.33
C GLU A 717 -16.36 -3.85 -26.73
N ALA A 718 -15.92 -2.68 -27.21
CA ALA A 718 -14.77 -1.98 -26.65
C ALA A 718 -15.05 -1.55 -25.19
N ASN A 719 -13.99 -1.44 -24.37
CA ASN A 719 -14.09 -0.97 -22.98
C ASN A 719 -15.11 -1.76 -22.13
N GLY A 720 -15.30 -3.07 -22.39
CA GLY A 720 -16.25 -3.93 -21.69
C GLY A 720 -17.74 -3.59 -21.92
N GLY A 721 -18.04 -2.68 -22.85
CA GLY A 721 -19.36 -2.06 -22.97
C GLY A 721 -19.67 -1.03 -21.87
N CYS A 722 -18.66 -0.53 -21.16
CA CYS A 722 -18.78 0.53 -20.17
C CYS A 722 -18.75 1.91 -20.83
N GLU A 723 -19.63 2.83 -20.41
CA GLU A 723 -19.67 4.21 -20.92
C GLU A 723 -18.39 4.98 -20.57
N TYR A 724 -17.99 4.92 -19.29
CA TYR A 724 -16.87 5.67 -18.76
C TYR A 724 -15.62 4.79 -18.53
N LEU A 725 -15.29 4.38 -17.31
CA LEU A 725 -14.15 3.52 -17.01
C LEU A 725 -14.55 2.04 -16.96
N CYS A 726 -13.66 1.17 -17.41
CA CYS A 726 -13.73 -0.27 -17.18
C CYS A 726 -12.56 -0.67 -16.27
N LEU A 727 -12.87 -1.14 -15.07
CA LEU A 727 -11.87 -1.44 -14.02
C LEU A 727 -11.87 -2.92 -13.68
N LYS A 728 -10.70 -3.49 -13.43
CA LYS A 728 -10.56 -4.90 -13.05
C LYS A 728 -11.21 -5.16 -11.69
N ALA A 729 -12.02 -6.21 -11.63
CA ALA A 729 -12.70 -6.59 -10.41
C ALA A 729 -11.88 -7.67 -9.64
N PRO A 730 -11.96 -7.71 -8.30
CA PRO A 730 -11.18 -8.64 -7.50
C PRO A 730 -11.62 -10.09 -7.71
N GLN A 731 -10.66 -10.95 -8.10
CA GLN A 731 -10.88 -12.37 -8.34
C GLN A 731 -10.86 -13.17 -7.02
N ILE A 732 -11.93 -13.05 -6.24
CA ILE A 732 -12.12 -13.72 -4.94
C ILE A 732 -12.56 -15.18 -5.13
N THR A 733 -13.41 -15.45 -6.12
CA THR A 733 -13.93 -16.79 -6.45
C THR A 733 -13.90 -17.01 -7.96
N GLU A 734 -13.99 -18.26 -8.42
CA GLU A 734 -14.08 -18.58 -9.85
C GLU A 734 -15.29 -17.94 -10.57
N HIS A 735 -16.30 -17.51 -9.81
CA HIS A 735 -17.52 -16.87 -10.30
C HIS A 735 -17.49 -15.33 -10.14
N SER A 736 -16.40 -14.75 -9.65
CA SER A 736 -16.25 -13.29 -9.56
C SER A 736 -16.33 -12.65 -10.96
N PRO A 737 -16.95 -11.47 -11.10
CA PRO A 737 -16.90 -10.72 -12.34
C PRO A 737 -15.44 -10.39 -12.67
N LYS A 738 -15.08 -10.36 -13.96
CA LYS A 738 -13.69 -10.07 -14.39
C LYS A 738 -13.37 -8.58 -14.39
N TYR A 739 -14.38 -7.75 -14.62
CA TYR A 739 -14.32 -6.30 -14.63
C TYR A 739 -15.66 -5.72 -14.16
N THR A 740 -15.67 -4.43 -13.83
CA THR A 740 -16.87 -3.65 -13.52
C THR A 740 -16.75 -2.27 -14.15
N CYS A 741 -17.87 -1.73 -14.64
CA CYS A 741 -17.94 -0.36 -15.12
C CYS A 741 -17.95 0.63 -13.95
N ALA A 742 -17.29 1.78 -14.13
CA ALA A 742 -17.16 2.82 -13.12
C ALA A 742 -17.37 4.21 -13.73
N CYS A 743 -18.16 5.04 -13.06
CA CYS A 743 -18.60 6.37 -13.52
C CYS A 743 -17.73 7.50 -12.97
N PRO A 744 -17.86 8.74 -13.47
CA PRO A 744 -17.24 9.92 -12.84
C PRO A 744 -17.61 10.07 -11.36
N THR A 745 -16.79 10.79 -10.59
CA THR A 745 -17.14 11.18 -9.21
C THR A 745 -18.42 12.03 -9.22
N GLY A 746 -19.40 11.70 -8.37
CA GLY A 746 -20.72 12.36 -8.35
C GLY A 746 -21.77 11.75 -9.31
N GLN A 747 -21.41 10.71 -10.07
CA GLN A 747 -22.35 9.90 -10.85
C GLN A 747 -22.37 8.45 -10.37
N ASP A 748 -23.56 7.88 -10.41
CA ASP A 748 -23.83 6.49 -10.04
C ASP A 748 -23.93 5.61 -11.28
N LEU A 749 -23.69 4.30 -11.10
CA LEU A 749 -23.83 3.32 -12.17
C LEU A 749 -25.32 3.01 -12.38
N GLY A 750 -25.75 3.05 -13.64
CA GLY A 750 -27.13 2.78 -14.03
C GLY A 750 -27.57 1.33 -13.75
N PRO A 751 -28.89 1.04 -13.79
CA PRO A 751 -29.43 -0.30 -13.58
C PRO A 751 -29.04 -1.31 -14.69
N ASP A 752 -28.44 -0.84 -15.77
CA ASP A 752 -27.82 -1.64 -16.83
C ASP A 752 -26.39 -2.11 -16.48
N MET A 753 -25.84 -1.66 -15.35
CA MET A 753 -24.48 -1.89 -14.88
C MET A 753 -23.39 -1.37 -15.85
N ARG A 754 -23.71 -0.40 -16.72
CA ARG A 754 -22.84 0.05 -17.82
C ARG A 754 -22.84 1.56 -18.06
N GLY A 755 -24.02 2.17 -18.08
CA GLY A 755 -24.21 3.59 -18.26
C GLY A 755 -24.08 4.36 -16.95
N CYS A 756 -23.87 5.67 -17.04
CA CYS A 756 -23.73 6.55 -15.90
C CYS A 756 -24.96 7.46 -15.75
N VAL A 757 -25.51 7.52 -14.53
CA VAL A 757 -26.64 8.39 -14.19
C VAL A 757 -26.20 9.47 -13.19
N PRO A 758 -26.76 10.69 -13.26
CA PRO A 758 -26.58 11.68 -12.21
C PRO A 758 -27.04 11.07 -10.88
N GLY A 759 -26.20 11.14 -9.83
CA GLY A 759 -26.56 10.58 -8.53
C GLY A 759 -27.82 11.23 -7.98
N GLU A 760 -28.74 10.45 -7.42
CA GLU A 760 -29.91 11.00 -6.74
C GLU A 760 -29.44 11.72 -5.47
N SER A 761 -29.38 13.05 -5.54
CA SER A 761 -29.27 13.87 -4.34
C SER A 761 -30.47 13.56 -3.44
N VAL A 762 -30.19 13.05 -2.24
CA VAL A 762 -31.21 12.68 -1.25
C VAL A 762 -31.80 13.97 -0.64
N CYS A 763 -32.59 14.69 -1.43
CA CYS A 763 -33.48 15.74 -0.97
C CYS A 763 -34.60 15.09 -0.16
N GLN A 764 -34.33 14.90 1.14
CA GLN A 764 -35.27 14.38 2.11
C GLN A 764 -36.45 15.36 2.23
N TRP A 765 -37.56 15.04 1.55
CA TRP A 765 -38.78 15.86 1.53
C TRP A 765 -39.40 16.01 2.93
N VAL A 766 -38.99 17.04 3.67
CA VAL A 766 -39.74 17.56 4.82
C VAL A 766 -40.94 18.32 4.28
N ALA A 767 -42.09 17.63 4.18
CA ALA A 767 -43.35 18.23 3.76
C ALA A 767 -43.85 19.27 4.78
N ILE A 768 -43.48 20.54 4.59
CA ILE A 768 -44.01 21.67 5.35
C ILE A 768 -45.47 21.91 4.93
N ASN A 769 -46.42 21.34 5.68
CA ASN A 769 -47.83 21.70 5.58
C ASN A 769 -48.22 22.72 6.65
N GLY A 770 -48.06 24.01 6.30
CA GLY A 770 -48.57 25.12 7.09
C GLY A 770 -50.10 25.27 6.93
N GLY A 771 -50.89 24.74 7.87
CA GLY A 771 -52.36 24.78 7.85
C GLY A 771 -52.99 25.33 9.13
N ARG A 772 -53.36 26.62 9.14
CA ARG A 772 -53.74 27.39 10.34
C ARG A 772 -55.26 27.38 10.60
N LYS A 773 -55.76 26.89 11.76
CA LYS A 773 -56.91 27.48 12.54
C LYS A 773 -57.33 26.74 13.84
N ARG A 774 -57.20 27.46 14.97
CA ARG A 774 -58.07 27.58 16.17
C ARG A 774 -59.10 26.47 16.52
N GLY A 775 -59.10 26.03 17.80
CA GLY A 775 -60.37 25.74 18.51
C GLY A 775 -60.41 24.66 19.61
N MET A 776 -60.04 25.02 20.85
CA MET A 776 -60.71 24.68 22.13
C MET A 776 -61.31 23.27 22.39
N GLY A 777 -60.91 22.64 23.51
CA GLY A 777 -61.78 21.75 24.31
C GLY A 777 -61.31 20.30 24.54
N LEU A 778 -61.39 19.84 25.80
CA LEU A 778 -61.16 18.45 26.20
C LEU A 778 -62.21 17.51 25.58
N PHE A 779 -61.84 16.28 25.24
CA PHE A 779 -62.29 15.03 25.90
C PHE A 779 -61.73 13.78 25.17
N VAL A 780 -60.91 13.00 25.90
CA VAL A 780 -60.58 11.58 25.60
C VAL A 780 -61.72 10.77 26.26
N PRO A 781 -62.31 9.70 25.66
CA PRO A 781 -61.55 8.44 25.52
C PRO A 781 -62.00 7.37 24.48
N ILE A 782 -61.16 6.33 24.37
CA ILE A 782 -61.39 4.97 23.81
C ILE A 782 -61.76 4.85 22.31
N VAL A 783 -60.81 4.33 21.52
CA VAL A 783 -60.87 3.14 20.60
C VAL A 783 -59.66 3.24 19.67
N ALA A 784 -58.45 3.00 20.20
CA ALA A 784 -57.20 3.02 19.43
C ALA A 784 -56.14 2.00 19.91
N THR A 785 -56.52 1.08 20.79
CA THR A 785 -55.62 0.10 21.44
C THR A 785 -55.68 -1.32 20.86
N VAL A 786 -56.44 -1.54 19.77
CA VAL A 786 -56.63 -2.90 19.20
C VAL A 786 -55.88 -3.12 17.88
N VAL A 787 -55.61 -2.08 17.09
CA VAL A 787 -54.97 -2.23 15.76
C VAL A 787 -53.44 -2.15 15.80
N PHE A 788 -52.86 -1.31 16.68
CA PHE A 788 -51.39 -1.23 16.83
C PHE A 788 -50.77 -2.40 17.63
N GLY A 789 -51.57 -3.17 18.37
CA GLY A 789 -51.08 -4.33 19.15
C GLY A 789 -50.72 -5.57 18.31
N LEU A 790 -51.25 -5.68 17.08
CA LEU A 790 -51.10 -6.86 16.23
C LEU A 790 -49.96 -6.79 15.22
N LEU A 791 -49.40 -5.60 14.94
CA LEU A 791 -48.23 -5.45 14.07
C LEU A 791 -46.91 -5.52 14.85
N CYS A 792 -46.86 -5.01 16.09
CA CYS A 792 -45.66 -5.09 16.92
C CYS A 792 -45.37 -6.50 17.48
N THR A 793 -46.36 -7.41 17.49
CA THR A 793 -46.19 -8.79 17.96
C THR A 793 -45.65 -9.75 16.89
N GLY A 794 -45.77 -9.43 15.60
CA GLY A 794 -45.16 -10.20 14.50
C GLY A 794 -43.64 -10.02 14.42
N VAL A 795 -43.14 -8.79 14.59
CA VAL A 795 -41.71 -8.46 14.45
C VAL A 795 -40.86 -9.00 15.62
N TYR A 796 -41.43 -9.06 16.83
CA TYR A 796 -40.74 -9.51 18.03
C TYR A 796 -40.38 -11.02 18.02
N LEU A 797 -41.13 -11.86 17.29
CA LEU A 797 -40.86 -13.29 17.19
C LEU A 797 -39.77 -13.64 16.17
N VAL A 798 -39.59 -12.84 15.11
CA VAL A 798 -38.50 -13.04 14.14
C VAL A 798 -37.15 -12.61 14.75
N TRP A 799 -37.13 -11.47 15.45
CA TRP A 799 -35.89 -10.92 16.03
C TRP A 799 -35.30 -11.78 17.18
N ARG A 800 -36.14 -12.59 17.85
CA ARG A 800 -35.69 -13.47 18.94
C ARG A 800 -34.91 -14.71 18.45
N ASN A 801 -35.07 -15.13 17.19
CA ASN A 801 -34.45 -16.37 16.70
C ASN A 801 -33.04 -16.17 16.09
N TYR A 802 -32.64 -14.93 15.77
CA TYR A 802 -31.33 -14.64 15.15
C TYR A 802 -30.26 -14.14 16.14
N ARG A 803 -30.61 -13.93 17.42
CA ARG A 803 -29.72 -13.29 18.42
C ARG A 803 -29.17 -14.21 19.52
N VAL A 804 -29.29 -15.54 19.35
CA VAL A 804 -28.86 -16.53 20.37
C VAL A 804 -27.53 -17.23 20.06
N ASN A 805 -27.09 -17.27 18.80
CA ASN A 805 -25.79 -17.85 18.42
C ASN A 805 -24.84 -16.81 17.82
N SER A 806 -24.07 -16.15 18.69
CA SER A 806 -22.63 -15.85 18.54
C SER A 806 -22.28 -14.57 19.30
N THR A 807 -21.94 -14.71 20.58
CA THR A 807 -21.01 -13.81 21.30
C THR A 807 -20.66 -14.45 22.65
N LYS A 808 -19.45 -15.01 22.77
CA LYS A 808 -18.42 -14.52 23.71
C LYS A 808 -17.18 -15.40 23.74
N SER A 809 -16.04 -14.72 23.58
CA SER A 809 -14.74 -14.91 24.23
C SER A 809 -14.46 -16.23 24.96
N MET A 810 -13.35 -16.87 24.58
CA MET A 810 -12.58 -17.76 25.43
C MET A 810 -11.10 -17.41 25.35
N ASN A 811 -10.44 -17.32 26.50
CA ASN A 811 -9.00 -17.51 26.61
C ASN A 811 -8.67 -18.13 27.98
N PHE A 812 -7.58 -18.90 28.03
CA PHE A 812 -7.00 -19.62 29.19
C PHE A 812 -7.64 -20.93 29.71
N ASP A 813 -6.94 -22.02 29.36
CA ASP A 813 -6.49 -23.18 30.16
C ASP A 813 -7.44 -24.05 31.05
N ASN A 814 -7.47 -25.34 30.67
CA ASN A 814 -7.27 -26.61 31.44
C ASN A 814 -7.34 -26.59 33.00
N PRO A 815 -7.71 -27.71 33.71
CA PRO A 815 -7.72 -29.10 33.22
C PRO A 815 -8.83 -30.06 33.79
N VAL A 816 -8.64 -31.37 33.56
CA VAL A 816 -9.06 -32.56 34.37
C VAL A 816 -10.26 -33.40 33.87
N TYR A 817 -9.93 -34.62 33.44
CA TYR A 817 -10.79 -35.80 33.39
C TYR A 817 -11.09 -36.36 34.80
N ARG A 818 -12.37 -36.66 35.11
CA ARG A 818 -12.78 -37.72 36.06
C ARG A 818 -14.21 -38.19 35.72
N LYS A 819 -14.37 -39.42 35.23
CA LYS A 819 -14.80 -40.61 36.01
C LYS A 819 -16.04 -40.38 36.86
N THR A 820 -17.15 -40.96 36.40
CA THR A 820 -18.29 -41.36 37.23
C THR A 820 -17.92 -42.54 38.13
N THR A 821 -18.37 -42.53 39.38
CA THR A 821 -18.26 -43.64 40.33
C THR A 821 -19.56 -43.78 41.13
N GLY A 822 -20.09 -45.00 41.18
CA GLY A 822 -20.87 -45.57 42.27
C GLY A 822 -20.38 -47.02 42.39
N GLU A 823 -19.59 -47.34 43.42
CA GLU A 823 -20.02 -47.82 44.75
C GLU A 823 -20.41 -49.31 44.74
N GLY A 824 -19.75 -50.13 45.56
CA GLY A 824 -20.14 -51.53 45.80
C GLY A 824 -19.03 -52.56 46.02
N GLU A 825 -18.34 -52.47 47.18
CA GLU A 825 -17.75 -53.59 47.95
C GLU A 825 -16.62 -54.49 47.36
N GLU A 826 -16.05 -55.31 48.25
CA GLU A 826 -14.66 -55.78 48.26
C GLU A 826 -14.49 -57.29 47.95
N ASP A 827 -13.21 -57.70 47.87
CA ASP A 827 -12.64 -59.02 48.19
C ASP A 827 -12.39 -60.16 47.14
N GLU A 828 -11.25 -60.81 47.40
CA GLU A 828 -10.72 -62.14 47.00
C GLU A 828 -10.26 -62.51 45.55
N ILE A 829 -8.93 -62.41 45.34
CA ILE A 829 -7.95 -63.53 45.29
C ILE A 829 -8.13 -64.70 44.26
N HIS A 830 -7.13 -64.79 43.36
CA HIS A 830 -6.47 -65.98 42.75
C HIS A 830 -7.06 -66.87 41.61
N ILE A 831 -6.19 -67.05 40.59
CA ILE A 831 -5.82 -68.30 39.85
C ILE A 831 -6.91 -69.03 39.04
N GLY A 832 -6.64 -69.30 37.75
CA GLY A 832 -7.31 -70.44 37.07
C GLY A 832 -7.17 -70.50 35.55
N ARG A 833 -6.77 -71.67 35.04
CA ARG A 833 -6.53 -72.02 33.63
C ARG A 833 -7.74 -72.78 33.02
N THR A 834 -7.72 -72.95 31.69
CA THR A 834 -8.22 -74.09 30.86
C THR A 834 -9.72 -74.32 30.51
N ASP A 835 -9.96 -74.24 29.18
CA ASP A 835 -10.51 -75.27 28.26
C ASP A 835 -12.02 -75.52 27.95
N SER A 836 -12.21 -75.88 26.66
CA SER A 836 -13.33 -76.56 25.96
C SER A 836 -14.62 -75.77 25.59
N GLY A 837 -15.23 -75.94 24.40
CA GLY A 837 -14.80 -76.61 23.15
C GLY A 837 -15.93 -76.87 22.11
N MET A 838 -15.59 -76.89 20.80
CA MET A 838 -16.36 -77.43 19.61
C MET A 838 -17.72 -76.78 19.24
N SER A 839 -18.18 -76.64 17.97
CA SER A 839 -17.71 -76.94 16.57
C SER A 839 -18.64 -76.18 15.56
N GLY A 840 -18.50 -76.12 14.21
CA GLY A 840 -17.48 -76.58 13.22
C GLY A 840 -18.04 -76.65 11.77
N GLN A 841 -17.17 -76.53 10.73
CA GLN A 841 -17.39 -76.77 9.26
C GLN A 841 -18.32 -75.82 8.46
N HIS A 842 -18.14 -75.48 7.16
CA HIS A 842 -17.18 -75.81 6.05
C HIS A 842 -16.95 -74.56 5.14
N GLY A 843 -15.74 -74.24 4.65
CA GLY A 843 -15.34 -74.20 3.21
C GLY A 843 -15.78 -72.96 2.37
N HIS A 844 -15.08 -72.45 1.33
CA HIS A 844 -13.72 -72.68 0.75
C HIS A 844 -13.25 -71.43 -0.08
N HIS A 845 -12.02 -71.46 -0.62
CA HIS A 845 -11.33 -70.43 -1.48
C HIS A 845 -11.21 -70.90 -2.98
N PRO A 846 -10.50 -70.24 -3.97
CA PRO A 846 -9.53 -69.11 -3.95
C PRO A 846 -9.58 -68.03 -5.11
N TYR A 847 -8.60 -67.10 -5.11
CA TYR A 847 -8.15 -66.13 -6.16
C TYR A 847 -7.37 -66.77 -7.35
N PRO A 848 -7.11 -66.08 -8.51
CA PRO A 848 -5.91 -65.22 -8.78
C PRO A 848 -6.20 -63.93 -9.62
N VAL A 849 -5.45 -62.79 -9.66
CA VAL A 849 -4.05 -62.41 -10.02
C VAL A 849 -3.70 -62.32 -11.54
N GLY A 850 -3.18 -61.16 -12.02
CA GLY A 850 -2.49 -60.95 -13.33
C GLY A 850 -2.97 -59.70 -14.14
N VAL A 851 -2.29 -58.52 -14.18
CA VAL A 851 -1.03 -58.09 -14.87
C VAL A 851 -1.16 -57.74 -16.37
N GLY A 852 -0.70 -56.53 -16.77
CA GLY A 852 -0.42 -56.06 -18.15
C GLY A 852 -1.51 -55.17 -18.76
N SER A 853 -1.36 -53.85 -19.03
CA SER A 853 -0.33 -53.02 -19.70
C SER A 853 -0.46 -52.94 -21.24
N ILE A 854 -0.05 -51.80 -21.81
CA ILE A 854 0.17 -51.45 -23.25
C ILE A 854 -0.99 -50.70 -23.97
N ARG A 855 -0.88 -49.35 -23.91
CA ARG A 855 -0.72 -48.37 -25.01
C ARG A 855 -1.74 -48.20 -26.17
N ASP A 856 -2.12 -46.92 -26.29
CA ASP A 856 -2.03 -46.04 -27.48
C ASP A 856 -3.18 -45.92 -28.53
N HIS A 857 -3.51 -44.62 -28.73
CA HIS A 857 -3.95 -43.91 -29.95
C HIS A 857 -5.43 -43.57 -30.26
N ALA A 858 -5.61 -42.27 -30.54
CA ALA A 858 -6.60 -41.57 -31.39
C ALA A 858 -8.10 -41.52 -30.94
N VAL A 859 -8.70 -40.38 -30.51
CA VAL A 859 -8.96 -39.07 -31.19
C VAL A 859 -9.95 -39.23 -32.39
N PRO A 860 -10.96 -38.35 -32.63
CA PRO A 860 -11.98 -37.74 -31.75
C PRO A 860 -13.41 -37.64 -32.40
N ILE A 861 -14.56 -37.70 -31.68
CA ILE A 861 -15.87 -37.32 -32.29
C ILE A 861 -16.78 -36.50 -31.36
N HIS A 862 -17.03 -35.26 -31.80
CA HIS A 862 -18.21 -34.38 -31.68
C HIS A 862 -19.32 -34.61 -30.63
N HIS A 863 -19.58 -33.50 -29.91
CA HIS A 863 -20.90 -32.87 -29.70
C HIS A 863 -22.17 -33.73 -29.62
N THR A 864 -22.83 -33.65 -28.46
CA THR A 864 -24.29 -33.42 -28.43
C THR A 864 -24.64 -32.38 -27.37
N LYS A 865 -25.37 -31.33 -27.76
CA LYS A 865 -26.12 -30.48 -26.83
C LYS A 865 -27.21 -31.32 -26.18
N LEU A 866 -27.50 -31.11 -24.89
CA LEU A 866 -28.86 -31.13 -24.39
C LEU A 866 -28.96 -30.27 -23.11
N THR A 867 -29.91 -29.35 -23.15
CA THR A 867 -30.27 -28.38 -22.11
C THR A 867 -30.97 -29.04 -20.93
N PHE A 868 -30.73 -28.52 -19.73
CA PHE A 868 -31.78 -27.92 -18.91
C PHE A 868 -31.22 -26.76 -18.10
#